data_AF-A0A399ZWE4-F1
#
_entry.id   AF-A0A399ZWE4-F1
#
_cell.length_a   1.000
_cell.length_b   1.000
_cell.length_c   1.000
_cell.angle_alpha   90.00
_cell.angle_beta   90.00
_cell.angle_gamma   90.00
#
_symmetry.space_group_name_H-M   'P 1'
#
loop_
_entity.id
_entity.type
_entity.pdbx_description
1 polymer ?
#
loop_
_entity_poly.entity_id
_entity_poly.type
_entity_poly.pdbx_seq_one_letter_code
_entity_poly.pdbx_strand_id
1 'polypeptide(L)'
;MTERQINQPIPASPAQEPQNRSAGALILFLLLALATPLCLVMYHFTLWTSEQFAIASGSADSLAYVELAGLAVQGLITAGIFTALWRFTHDHRFKPIYAGWLGAALIAFPALALRLLGPNNDQLGSIVQIAICLIAFVVVSKIRRVKLDLKAGGISSALFLAAFGVSPFVIIGAFGSPTDALISLVAGLSLGLLASVLIESTTENKFLDALGVGALLALLGSALGYDGAQLILLVLLPSFAFAVAIVMPSRAAGAILIGLLGAAGLIFFDPTELTIMLGDLSGLASKAVGYAIGLGLLVGIAGLILQWITRAGSASNLKRALGWVGAAAAWLVVALLFFTSGHRGFYGDRLFVILKDQADLSDVRQIDDINARRAAAYQTLTTHANQTQAEIRKTFDAFGVEYTPYYLVNAIEVRGGTLVRLYLLTRPEVDRVIPSPRLRPVETVEAATLSEFVGNPPSEAQWNVSMIGADKVWNEFGVRGEGIVVGQSDSGVDVNHPDLFPSYRGNASGNDYNWFDPWNHKPSPYDDGGHGTHTLGTILGQNGIGIAPDATWFACVNLNRNLANPALYLDCMQFMLAPFPQNGDPFTDGDPTRAADVLNNSWGCPELEGCDPNALLYAANNLRDAGIFVVVSAGNAGPNCSTVNDPLALYDSVFSVGAIDQFGDIAPFSSRGPVTVDGSGRMKPDIAAPGVDIYSSLPGGTYGEYSGTSMAGPHMVGAVALLWSAEPSLIGDIDRTEQIFIETAQPYTGDTSIGCFEGEHPSSAYGYGILDVYAAVKAALDK
;
A
#
# COMPACT_ATOMS: atom_id res chain seq x y z
N MET A 1 -0.84 -27.62 -91.72
CA MET A 1 -1.12 -29.05 -91.48
C MET A 1 -0.28 -29.44 -90.28
N THR A 2 -0.91 -29.46 -89.10
CA THR A 2 -1.21 -30.66 -88.27
C THR A 2 0.03 -31.06 -87.44
N GLU A 3 0.01 -31.27 -86.12
CA GLU A 3 -1.08 -31.69 -85.23
C GLU A 3 -0.75 -31.37 -83.76
N ARG A 4 -1.80 -31.38 -82.95
CA ARG A 4 -1.88 -31.15 -81.51
C ARG A 4 -1.54 -32.44 -80.73
N GLN A 5 -1.07 -32.23 -79.49
CA GLN A 5 -1.11 -33.15 -78.33
C GLN A 5 -0.22 -34.41 -78.48
N ILE A 6 0.58 -34.80 -77.48
CA ILE A 6 0.16 -35.17 -76.12
C ILE A 6 1.27 -34.81 -75.11
N ASN A 7 0.88 -34.02 -74.12
CA ASN A 7 1.49 -33.94 -72.80
C ASN A 7 1.16 -35.23 -72.03
N GLN A 8 2.17 -35.91 -71.48
CA GLN A 8 2.03 -36.54 -70.17
C GLN A 8 3.30 -36.28 -69.35
N PRO A 9 3.22 -35.44 -68.29
CA PRO A 9 4.26 -35.41 -67.27
C PRO A 9 4.14 -36.67 -66.41
N ILE A 10 5.29 -37.30 -66.18
CA ILE A 10 5.54 -38.34 -65.18
C ILE A 10 4.88 -37.91 -63.85
N PRO A 11 4.10 -38.77 -63.17
CA PRO A 11 3.52 -38.41 -61.88
C PRO A 11 4.66 -38.06 -60.92
N ALA A 12 4.63 -36.83 -60.41
CA ALA A 12 5.44 -36.43 -59.28
C ALA A 12 5.19 -37.43 -58.15
N SER A 13 6.28 -37.96 -57.60
CA SER A 13 6.28 -38.72 -56.35
C SER A 13 5.36 -38.01 -55.34
N PRO A 14 4.46 -38.73 -54.64
CA PRO A 14 3.61 -38.10 -53.64
C PRO A 14 4.52 -37.35 -52.67
N ALA A 15 4.22 -36.07 -52.45
CA ALA A 15 4.88 -35.25 -51.44
C ALA A 15 4.98 -36.09 -50.17
N GLN A 16 6.21 -36.34 -49.71
CA GLN A 16 6.45 -37.03 -48.45
C GLN A 16 5.58 -36.35 -47.39
N GLU A 17 4.68 -37.13 -46.79
CA GLU A 17 4.01 -36.73 -45.54
C GLU A 17 5.07 -36.21 -44.57
N PRO A 18 4.79 -35.16 -43.78
CA PRO A 18 5.75 -34.67 -42.79
C PRO A 18 5.99 -35.78 -41.75
N GLN A 19 7.06 -36.55 -41.97
CA GLN A 19 7.58 -37.54 -41.06
C GLN A 19 7.92 -36.84 -39.73
N ASN A 20 7.36 -37.39 -38.64
CA ASN A 20 7.56 -37.01 -37.23
C ASN A 20 6.58 -36.00 -36.60
N ARG A 21 5.27 -36.17 -36.81
CA ARG A 21 4.28 -35.64 -35.87
C ARG A 21 4.18 -36.56 -34.65
N SER A 22 4.87 -36.22 -33.56
CA SER A 22 4.86 -37.00 -32.31
C SER A 22 3.66 -36.63 -31.45
N ALA A 23 2.79 -37.61 -31.16
CA ALA A 23 1.69 -37.45 -30.21
C ALA A 23 2.22 -37.13 -28.80
N GLY A 24 3.33 -37.75 -28.39
CA GLY A 24 3.99 -37.47 -27.11
C GLY A 24 4.50 -36.02 -27.01
N ALA A 25 5.08 -35.48 -28.09
CA ALA A 25 5.53 -34.09 -28.12
C ALA A 25 4.36 -33.09 -28.02
N LEU A 26 3.22 -33.41 -28.66
CA LEU A 26 2.00 -32.61 -28.55
C LEU A 26 1.41 -32.65 -27.13
N ILE A 27 1.31 -33.83 -26.52
CA ILE A 27 0.82 -33.98 -25.14
C ILE A 27 1.71 -33.20 -24.17
N LEU A 28 3.03 -33.36 -24.28
CA LEU A 28 3.99 -32.63 -23.45
C LEU A 28 3.90 -31.12 -23.64
N PHE A 29 3.76 -30.66 -24.89
CA PHE A 29 3.53 -29.24 -25.19
C PHE A 29 2.26 -28.73 -24.53
N LEU A 30 1.13 -29.43 -24.67
CA LEU A 30 -0.15 -29.02 -24.08
C LEU A 30 -0.09 -28.97 -22.55
N LEU A 31 0.50 -29.98 -21.92
CA LEU A 31 0.69 -30.03 -20.48
C LEU A 31 1.50 -28.82 -20.00
N LEU A 32 2.63 -28.52 -20.63
CA LEU A 32 3.49 -27.41 -20.22
C LEU A 32 2.88 -26.05 -20.55
N ALA A 33 2.22 -25.90 -21.70
CA ALA A 33 1.63 -24.64 -22.12
C ALA A 33 0.46 -24.22 -21.22
N LEU A 34 -0.28 -25.20 -20.67
CA LEU A 34 -1.36 -24.96 -19.70
C LEU A 34 -0.86 -24.87 -18.25
N ALA A 35 0.09 -25.73 -17.87
CA ALA A 35 0.61 -25.76 -16.50
C ALA A 35 1.48 -24.55 -16.19
N THR A 36 2.26 -24.03 -17.15
CA THR A 36 3.21 -22.93 -16.88
C THR A 36 2.50 -21.67 -16.35
N PRO A 37 1.47 -21.12 -17.02
CA PRO A 37 0.74 -19.97 -16.46
C PRO A 37 0.10 -20.28 -15.11
N LEU A 38 -0.54 -21.43 -14.95
CA LEU A 38 -1.22 -21.81 -13.72
C LEU A 38 -0.26 -21.92 -12.53
N CYS A 39 0.87 -22.61 -12.71
CA CYS A 39 1.88 -22.75 -11.67
C CYS A 39 2.52 -21.41 -11.32
N LEU A 40 2.77 -20.53 -12.29
CA LEU A 40 3.32 -19.20 -12.01
C LEU A 40 2.32 -18.33 -11.25
N VAL A 41 1.03 -18.36 -11.61
CA VAL A 41 -0.02 -17.64 -10.86
C VAL A 41 -0.10 -18.15 -9.43
N MET A 42 -0.19 -19.46 -9.22
CA MET A 42 -0.24 -20.05 -7.87
C MET A 42 1.02 -19.69 -7.07
N TYR A 43 2.19 -19.78 -7.69
CA TYR A 43 3.45 -19.48 -7.04
C TYR A 43 3.57 -18.02 -6.60
N HIS A 44 3.31 -17.07 -7.51
CA HIS A 44 3.37 -15.64 -7.19
C HIS A 44 2.27 -15.24 -6.21
N PHE A 45 1.07 -15.82 -6.33
CA PHE A 45 0.00 -15.56 -5.37
C PHE A 45 0.37 -16.05 -3.96
N THR A 46 0.98 -17.23 -3.83
CA THR A 46 1.44 -17.73 -2.53
C THR A 46 2.56 -16.86 -1.96
N LEU A 47 3.58 -16.51 -2.76
CA LEU A 47 4.65 -15.61 -2.31
C LEU A 47 4.11 -14.27 -1.83
N TRP A 48 3.31 -13.61 -2.67
CA TRP A 48 2.71 -12.33 -2.36
C TRP A 48 1.83 -12.43 -1.12
N THR A 49 0.98 -13.46 -0.99
CA THR A 49 0.16 -13.66 0.21
C THR A 49 1.02 -13.82 1.48
N SER A 50 2.12 -14.59 1.39
CA SER A 50 3.05 -14.75 2.52
C SER A 50 3.74 -13.43 2.89
N GLU A 51 4.17 -12.65 1.90
CA GLU A 51 4.73 -11.32 2.12
C GLU A 51 3.72 -10.38 2.78
N GLN A 52 2.48 -10.37 2.30
CA GLN A 52 1.43 -9.54 2.89
C GLN A 52 1.08 -9.93 4.32
N PHE A 53 1.03 -11.23 4.62
CA PHE A 53 0.90 -11.67 6.01
C PHE A 53 2.10 -11.23 6.84
N ALA A 54 3.31 -11.23 6.29
CA ALA A 54 4.48 -10.77 7.01
C ALA A 54 4.48 -9.26 7.22
N ILE A 55 4.06 -8.45 6.25
CA ILE A 55 3.84 -7.01 6.43
C ILE A 55 2.76 -6.76 7.49
N ALA A 56 1.64 -7.47 7.39
CA ALA A 56 0.53 -7.36 8.34
C ALA A 56 0.88 -7.76 9.77
N SER A 57 1.74 -8.77 9.89
CA SER A 57 2.30 -9.25 11.17
C SER A 57 3.69 -8.69 11.46
N GLY A 58 4.09 -7.58 10.80
CA GLY A 58 5.41 -6.92 10.86
C GLY A 58 6.65 -7.82 10.91
N SER A 59 6.57 -9.05 10.41
CA SER A 59 7.66 -10.00 10.23
C SER A 59 8.34 -9.88 8.86
N ALA A 60 8.13 -8.76 8.16
CA ALA A 60 8.61 -8.52 6.80
C ALA A 60 10.12 -8.71 6.64
N ASP A 61 10.92 -8.34 7.64
CA ASP A 61 12.38 -8.55 7.65
C ASP A 61 12.79 -10.02 7.49
N SER A 62 11.97 -10.94 8.01
CA SER A 62 12.21 -12.38 7.86
C SER A 62 11.97 -12.90 6.43
N LEU A 63 11.25 -12.12 5.61
CA LEU A 63 10.91 -12.43 4.22
C LEU A 63 11.57 -11.51 3.19
N ALA A 64 12.39 -10.54 3.61
CA ALA A 64 12.98 -9.52 2.73
C ALA A 64 13.73 -10.08 1.50
N TYR A 65 14.28 -11.31 1.60
CA TYR A 65 14.99 -11.97 0.49
C TYR A 65 14.22 -13.11 -0.17
N VAL A 66 13.00 -13.41 0.29
CA VAL A 66 12.23 -14.56 -0.18
C VAL A 66 11.77 -14.36 -1.62
N GLU A 67 11.37 -13.14 -1.98
CA GLU A 67 11.02 -12.83 -3.38
C GLU A 67 12.24 -12.96 -4.31
N LEU A 68 13.40 -12.44 -3.88
CA LEU A 68 14.64 -12.49 -4.65
C LEU A 68 15.11 -13.93 -4.87
N ALA A 69 15.19 -14.71 -3.78
CA ALA A 69 15.56 -16.12 -3.84
C ALA A 69 14.53 -16.92 -4.64
N GLY A 70 13.25 -16.62 -4.45
CA GLY A 70 12.14 -17.22 -5.18
C GLY A 70 12.26 -17.04 -6.69
N LEU A 71 12.42 -15.80 -7.16
CA LEU A 71 12.58 -15.51 -8.58
C LEU A 71 13.82 -16.19 -9.17
N ALA A 72 14.93 -16.26 -8.41
CA ALA A 72 16.15 -16.94 -8.84
C ALA A 72 15.92 -18.46 -9.02
N VAL A 73 15.27 -19.10 -8.04
CA VAL A 73 14.92 -20.53 -8.09
C VAL A 73 13.96 -20.81 -9.24
N GLN A 74 12.92 -19.98 -9.42
CA GLN A 74 11.99 -20.07 -10.54
C GLN A 74 12.74 -19.98 -11.89
N GLY A 75 13.64 -19.00 -12.03
CA GLY A 75 14.45 -18.80 -13.23
C GLY A 75 15.32 -20.02 -13.55
N LEU A 76 16.00 -20.58 -12.54
CA LEU A 76 16.83 -21.79 -12.69
C LEU A 76 16.01 -23.01 -13.14
N ILE A 77 14.88 -23.28 -12.48
CA ILE A 77 14.02 -24.42 -12.79
C ILE A 77 13.45 -24.29 -14.21
N THR A 78 12.83 -23.15 -14.52
CA THR A 78 12.18 -22.93 -15.82
C THR A 78 13.20 -22.91 -16.97
N ALA A 79 14.34 -22.24 -16.81
CA ALA A 79 15.39 -22.24 -17.82
C ALA A 79 15.98 -23.65 -18.03
N GLY A 80 16.15 -24.44 -16.97
CA GLY A 80 16.59 -25.83 -17.05
C GLY A 80 15.63 -26.71 -17.85
N ILE A 81 14.34 -26.65 -17.52
CA ILE A 81 13.27 -27.39 -18.23
C ILE A 81 13.22 -27.00 -19.70
N PHE A 82 13.20 -25.70 -20.02
CA PHE A 82 13.08 -25.25 -21.40
C PHE A 82 14.37 -25.45 -22.21
N THR A 83 15.54 -25.46 -21.56
CA THR A 83 16.80 -25.87 -22.20
C THR A 83 16.74 -27.33 -22.62
N ALA A 84 16.29 -28.23 -21.74
CA ALA A 84 16.14 -29.64 -22.07
C ALA A 84 15.14 -29.83 -23.22
N LEU A 85 13.98 -29.19 -23.16
CA LEU A 85 12.97 -29.28 -24.22
C LEU A 85 13.49 -28.77 -25.55
N TRP A 86 14.12 -27.60 -25.57
CA TRP A 86 14.71 -27.03 -26.79
C TRP A 86 15.82 -27.91 -27.37
N ARG A 87 16.68 -28.48 -26.52
CA ARG A 87 17.84 -29.30 -26.92
C ARG A 87 17.46 -30.69 -27.42
N PHE A 88 16.45 -31.31 -26.82
CA PHE A 88 16.08 -32.71 -27.06
C PHE A 88 14.81 -32.88 -27.89
N THR A 89 14.02 -31.83 -28.12
CA THR A 89 12.90 -31.91 -29.06
C THR A 89 13.39 -32.08 -30.50
N HIS A 90 12.78 -33.03 -31.20
CA HIS A 90 13.00 -33.25 -32.63
C HIS A 90 11.79 -32.77 -33.46
N ASP A 91 10.72 -32.32 -32.81
CA ASP A 91 9.54 -31.77 -33.50
C ASP A 91 9.80 -30.30 -33.87
N HIS A 92 9.90 -30.05 -35.18
CA HIS A 92 10.18 -28.72 -35.74
C HIS A 92 9.10 -27.68 -35.41
N ARG A 93 7.88 -28.11 -35.07
CA ARG A 93 6.78 -27.20 -34.70
C ARG A 93 7.01 -26.54 -33.35
N PHE A 94 7.52 -27.29 -32.37
CA PHE A 94 7.64 -26.83 -30.98
C PHE A 94 9.03 -26.30 -30.65
N LYS A 95 10.08 -26.72 -31.38
CA LYS A 95 11.45 -26.27 -31.13
C LYS A 95 11.63 -24.75 -31.09
N PRO A 96 11.06 -23.96 -32.03
CA PRO A 96 11.15 -22.49 -31.98
C PRO A 96 10.39 -21.89 -30.78
N ILE A 97 9.27 -22.51 -30.40
CA ILE A 97 8.45 -22.08 -29.25
C ILE A 97 9.22 -22.29 -27.94
N TYR A 98 9.84 -23.46 -27.76
CA TYR A 98 10.68 -23.72 -26.58
C TYR A 98 11.91 -22.83 -26.51
N ALA A 99 12.49 -22.43 -27.65
CA ALA A 99 13.53 -21.41 -27.68
C ALA A 99 13.00 -20.05 -27.18
N GLY A 100 11.74 -19.72 -27.50
CA GLY A 100 11.03 -18.54 -27.00
C GLY A 100 10.83 -18.58 -25.50
N TRP A 101 10.32 -19.70 -24.99
CA TRP A 101 10.13 -19.93 -23.55
C TRP A 101 11.45 -19.89 -22.77
N LEU A 102 12.52 -20.49 -23.31
CA LEU A 102 13.86 -20.37 -22.73
C LEU A 102 14.31 -18.91 -22.68
N GLY A 103 14.15 -18.16 -23.78
CA GLY A 103 14.48 -16.74 -23.81
C GLY A 103 13.71 -15.92 -22.77
N ALA A 104 12.41 -16.19 -22.59
CA ALA A 104 11.58 -15.55 -21.57
C ALA A 104 11.99 -15.95 -20.15
N ALA A 105 12.27 -17.23 -19.89
CA ALA A 105 12.73 -17.71 -18.59
C ALA A 105 14.08 -17.09 -18.18
N LEU A 106 14.98 -16.88 -19.14
CA LEU A 106 16.28 -16.22 -18.88
C LEU A 106 16.14 -14.74 -18.51
N ILE A 107 14.99 -14.10 -18.74
CA ILE A 107 14.74 -12.71 -18.27
C ILE A 107 14.63 -12.63 -16.75
N ALA A 108 14.31 -13.74 -16.07
CA ALA A 108 14.24 -13.77 -14.61
C ALA A 108 15.56 -13.33 -13.94
N PHE A 109 16.73 -13.63 -14.55
CA PHE A 109 18.04 -13.30 -13.98
C PHE A 109 18.35 -11.80 -13.96
N PRO A 110 18.30 -11.06 -15.08
CA PRO A 110 18.45 -9.60 -15.02
C PRO A 110 17.31 -8.94 -14.23
N ALA A 111 16.11 -9.54 -14.21
CA ALA A 111 14.99 -9.04 -13.42
C ALA A 111 15.15 -9.22 -11.90
N LEU A 112 16.15 -9.98 -11.42
CA LEU A 112 16.50 -10.00 -10.00
C LEU A 112 16.84 -8.60 -9.48
N ALA A 113 17.37 -7.71 -10.33
CA ALA A 113 17.64 -6.33 -9.96
C ALA A 113 16.36 -5.56 -9.56
N LEU A 114 15.20 -5.93 -10.09
CA LEU A 114 13.91 -5.34 -9.69
C LEU A 114 13.57 -5.72 -8.26
N ARG A 115 13.87 -6.96 -7.83
CA ARG A 115 13.60 -7.45 -6.45
C ARG A 115 14.52 -6.86 -5.40
N LEU A 116 15.54 -6.10 -5.81
CA LEU A 116 16.42 -5.36 -4.90
C LEU A 116 15.94 -3.93 -4.66
N LEU A 117 14.91 -3.48 -5.39
CA LEU A 117 14.29 -2.19 -5.16
C LEU A 117 13.26 -2.37 -4.04
N GLY A 118 13.41 -1.66 -2.93
CA GLY A 118 12.41 -1.64 -1.85
C GLY A 118 11.14 -0.91 -2.28
N PRO A 119 10.06 -0.94 -1.48
CA PRO A 119 8.77 -0.33 -1.83
C PRO A 119 8.90 1.16 -2.19
N ASN A 120 7.89 1.72 -2.87
CA ASN A 120 7.86 3.14 -3.29
C ASN A 120 8.93 3.54 -4.33
N ASN A 121 9.51 2.58 -5.06
CA ASN A 121 10.53 2.83 -6.11
C ASN A 121 10.03 2.57 -7.54
N ASP A 122 8.73 2.71 -7.79
CA ASP A 122 8.06 2.34 -9.06
C ASP A 122 8.67 2.96 -10.31
N GLN A 123 9.07 4.24 -10.25
CA GLN A 123 9.71 4.91 -11.37
C GLN A 123 11.04 4.24 -11.72
N LEU A 124 11.86 3.95 -10.71
CA LEU A 124 13.15 3.30 -10.89
C LEU A 124 12.94 1.86 -11.37
N GLY A 125 11.98 1.14 -10.79
CA GLY A 125 11.57 -0.20 -11.24
C GLY A 125 11.18 -0.20 -12.71
N SER A 126 10.36 0.76 -13.14
CA SER A 126 9.93 0.88 -14.52
C SER A 126 11.09 1.25 -15.46
N ILE A 127 12.03 2.10 -15.04
CA ILE A 127 13.26 2.40 -15.79
C ILE A 127 14.13 1.14 -15.96
N VAL A 128 14.29 0.33 -14.90
CA VAL A 128 15.03 -0.93 -14.96
C VAL A 128 14.31 -1.93 -15.87
N GLN A 129 12.98 -2.05 -15.80
CA GLN A 129 12.19 -2.89 -16.72
C GLN A 129 12.40 -2.49 -18.18
N ILE A 130 12.38 -1.18 -18.49
CA ILE A 130 12.65 -0.65 -19.83
C ILE A 130 14.05 -1.08 -20.29
N ALA A 131 15.06 -0.88 -19.44
CA ALA A 131 16.45 -1.25 -19.76
C ALA A 131 16.59 -2.75 -20.05
N ILE A 132 16.04 -3.61 -19.18
CA ILE A 132 16.03 -5.07 -19.36
C ILE A 132 15.37 -5.44 -20.69
N CYS A 133 14.17 -4.90 -20.95
CA CYS A 133 13.40 -5.23 -22.15
C CYS A 133 14.11 -4.79 -23.44
N LEU A 134 14.65 -3.57 -23.49
CA LEU A 134 15.32 -3.04 -24.68
C LEU A 134 16.65 -3.75 -24.95
N ILE A 135 17.45 -4.02 -23.92
CA ILE A 135 18.70 -4.78 -24.06
C ILE A 135 18.40 -6.19 -24.56
N ALA A 136 17.45 -6.89 -23.93
CA ALA A 136 17.05 -8.23 -24.35
C ALA A 136 16.48 -8.22 -25.78
N PHE A 137 15.66 -7.24 -26.14
CA PHE A 137 15.14 -7.07 -27.49
C PHE A 137 16.26 -6.96 -28.52
N VAL A 138 17.27 -6.13 -28.30
CA VAL A 138 18.42 -5.97 -29.20
C VAL A 138 19.21 -7.27 -29.34
N VAL A 139 19.49 -7.94 -28.22
CA VAL A 139 20.25 -9.21 -28.20
C VAL A 139 19.48 -10.32 -28.93
N VAL A 140 18.22 -10.54 -28.58
CA VAL A 140 17.37 -11.58 -29.18
C VAL A 140 17.14 -11.30 -30.67
N SER A 141 16.90 -10.05 -31.06
CA SER A 141 16.73 -9.68 -32.47
C SER A 141 17.98 -10.00 -33.30
N LYS A 142 19.18 -9.76 -32.76
CA LYS A 142 20.45 -10.10 -33.42
C LYS A 142 20.65 -11.61 -33.52
N ILE A 143 20.43 -12.34 -32.42
CA ILE A 143 20.61 -13.81 -32.37
C ILE A 143 19.64 -14.51 -33.33
N ARG A 144 18.37 -14.09 -33.34
CA ARG A 144 17.32 -14.68 -34.17
C ARG A 144 17.21 -14.07 -35.57
N ARG A 145 17.99 -13.02 -35.86
CA ARG A 145 17.95 -12.26 -37.13
C ARG A 145 16.54 -11.77 -37.49
N VAL A 146 15.78 -11.35 -36.48
CA VAL A 146 14.42 -10.85 -36.64
C VAL A 146 14.46 -9.35 -36.94
N LYS A 147 13.66 -8.90 -37.89
CA LYS A 147 13.44 -7.47 -38.18
C LYS A 147 11.97 -7.12 -37.90
N LEU A 148 11.75 -5.97 -37.27
CA LEU A 148 10.41 -5.43 -37.04
C LEU A 148 10.00 -4.62 -38.28
N ASP A 149 8.94 -5.05 -38.97
CA ASP A 149 8.37 -4.29 -40.09
C ASP A 149 7.13 -3.50 -39.63
N LEU A 150 7.30 -2.18 -39.46
CA LEU A 150 6.23 -1.28 -39.06
C LEU A 150 5.21 -1.02 -40.17
N LYS A 151 5.48 -1.42 -41.42
CA LYS A 151 4.54 -1.32 -42.54
C LYS A 151 3.70 -2.58 -42.72
N ALA A 152 3.96 -3.63 -41.93
CA ALA A 152 3.18 -4.85 -41.94
C ALA A 152 1.71 -4.60 -41.56
N GLY A 153 0.79 -5.31 -42.20
CA GLY A 153 -0.64 -5.22 -41.89
C GLY A 153 -0.97 -5.70 -40.47
N GLY A 154 -2.17 -5.36 -39.98
CA GLY A 154 -2.69 -5.85 -38.70
C GLY A 154 -2.54 -4.89 -37.52
N ILE A 155 -1.87 -3.75 -37.67
CA ILE A 155 -1.74 -2.73 -36.62
C ILE A 155 -3.12 -2.22 -36.17
N SER A 156 -4.03 -1.93 -37.10
CA SER A 156 -5.39 -1.50 -36.76
C SER A 156 -6.16 -2.56 -35.96
N SER A 157 -5.95 -3.86 -36.24
CA SER A 157 -6.54 -4.95 -35.48
C SER A 157 -5.93 -5.06 -34.09
N ALA A 158 -4.61 -4.88 -33.94
CA ALA A 158 -3.95 -4.84 -32.64
C ALA A 158 -4.46 -3.69 -31.78
N LEU A 159 -4.60 -2.48 -32.35
CA LEU A 159 -5.14 -1.31 -31.66
C LEU A 159 -6.60 -1.53 -31.22
N PHE A 160 -7.42 -2.11 -32.08
CA PHE A 160 -8.80 -2.46 -31.76
C PHE A 160 -8.86 -3.46 -30.60
N LEU A 161 -8.08 -4.55 -30.66
CA LEU A 161 -8.04 -5.58 -29.61
C LEU A 161 -7.49 -5.03 -28.28
N ALA A 162 -6.48 -4.16 -28.34
CA ALA A 162 -5.91 -3.52 -27.16
C ALA A 162 -6.96 -2.67 -26.41
N ALA A 163 -7.83 -1.96 -27.15
CA ALA A 163 -8.88 -1.14 -26.52
C ALA A 163 -9.79 -1.95 -25.58
N PHE A 164 -10.11 -3.20 -25.92
CA PHE A 164 -10.89 -4.10 -25.05
C PHE A 164 -10.11 -4.48 -23.79
N GLY A 165 -8.83 -4.82 -23.90
CA GLY A 165 -8.05 -5.17 -22.72
C GLY A 165 -7.73 -3.98 -21.82
N VAL A 166 -7.70 -2.76 -22.36
CA VAL A 166 -7.46 -1.52 -21.62
C VAL A 166 -8.73 -1.01 -20.92
N SER A 167 -9.92 -1.26 -21.48
CA SER A 167 -11.16 -0.65 -20.96
C SER A 167 -11.50 -0.94 -19.50
N PRO A 168 -11.27 -2.15 -18.93
CA PRO A 168 -11.55 -2.38 -17.51
C PRO A 168 -10.66 -1.52 -16.59
N PHE A 169 -9.38 -1.38 -16.94
CA PHE A 169 -8.39 -0.62 -16.18
C PHE A 169 -8.74 0.87 -16.14
N VAL A 170 -9.30 1.39 -17.22
CA VAL A 170 -9.70 2.79 -17.37
C VAL A 170 -10.92 3.17 -16.52
N ILE A 171 -11.82 2.22 -16.26
CA ILE A 171 -12.98 2.42 -15.38
C ILE A 171 -12.55 2.33 -13.93
N ILE A 172 -11.76 1.30 -13.62
CA ILE A 172 -11.54 0.83 -12.26
C ILE A 172 -10.33 1.51 -11.61
N GLY A 173 -9.27 1.74 -12.38
CA GLY A 173 -8.02 2.29 -11.86
C GLY A 173 -7.92 3.81 -12.00
N ALA A 174 -6.76 4.33 -11.62
CA ALA A 174 -6.44 5.74 -11.64
C ALA A 174 -4.99 5.95 -12.10
N PHE A 175 -4.72 7.07 -12.77
CA PHE A 175 -3.36 7.40 -13.17
C PHE A 175 -2.48 7.68 -11.94
N GLY A 176 -1.23 7.21 -12.03
CA GLY A 176 -0.12 7.70 -11.22
C GLY A 176 0.15 9.20 -11.45
N SER A 177 1.36 9.67 -11.18
CA SER A 177 1.78 10.99 -11.67
C SER A 177 1.89 11.00 -13.21
N PRO A 178 1.99 12.17 -13.86
CA PRO A 178 2.25 12.24 -15.31
C PRO A 178 3.56 11.53 -15.70
N THR A 179 4.57 11.60 -14.85
CA THR A 179 5.86 10.93 -15.02
C THR A 179 5.71 9.42 -14.90
N ASP A 180 4.95 8.93 -13.91
CA ASP A 180 4.66 7.50 -13.75
C ASP A 180 3.94 6.95 -14.97
N ALA A 181 2.85 7.61 -15.38
CA ALA A 181 2.05 7.19 -16.53
C ALA A 181 2.89 7.07 -17.81
N LEU A 182 3.81 8.03 -18.03
CA LEU A 182 4.69 8.02 -19.19
C LEU A 182 5.73 6.90 -19.12
N ILE A 183 6.41 6.73 -17.98
CA ILE A 183 7.44 5.69 -17.83
C ILE A 183 6.80 4.29 -17.90
N SER A 184 5.66 4.08 -17.23
CA SER A 184 4.91 2.81 -17.28
C SER A 184 4.40 2.49 -18.70
N LEU A 185 4.00 3.50 -19.47
CA LEU A 185 3.68 3.32 -20.89
C LEU A 185 4.90 2.81 -21.69
N VAL A 186 6.06 3.43 -21.48
CA VAL A 186 7.30 3.03 -22.17
C VAL A 186 7.76 1.63 -21.72
N ALA A 187 7.59 1.29 -20.44
CA ALA A 187 7.87 -0.05 -19.91
C ALA A 187 6.98 -1.10 -20.58
N GLY A 188 5.67 -0.89 -20.64
CA GLY A 188 4.74 -1.76 -21.35
C GLY A 188 5.10 -1.91 -22.83
N LEU A 189 5.34 -0.82 -23.55
CA LEU A 189 5.74 -0.88 -24.97
C LEU A 189 7.06 -1.63 -25.18
N SER A 190 8.03 -1.47 -24.28
CA SER A 190 9.31 -2.18 -24.32
C SER A 190 9.15 -3.69 -24.09
N LEU A 191 8.28 -4.08 -23.15
CA LEU A 191 7.86 -5.47 -22.95
C LEU A 191 7.24 -6.04 -24.24
N GLY A 192 6.36 -5.28 -24.89
CA GLY A 192 5.75 -5.67 -26.16
C GLY A 192 6.77 -5.94 -27.26
N LEU A 193 7.78 -5.07 -27.39
CA LEU A 193 8.90 -5.27 -28.32
C LEU A 193 9.65 -6.57 -28.04
N LEU A 194 10.04 -6.80 -26.78
CA LEU A 194 10.73 -8.03 -26.37
C LEU A 194 9.88 -9.28 -26.66
N ALA A 195 8.61 -9.28 -26.26
CA ALA A 195 7.71 -10.42 -26.48
C ALA A 195 7.57 -10.74 -27.98
N SER A 196 7.47 -9.70 -28.83
CA SER A 196 7.27 -9.87 -30.28
C SER A 196 8.43 -10.60 -30.98
N VAL A 197 9.65 -10.56 -30.44
CA VAL A 197 10.83 -11.25 -31.00
C VAL A 197 11.08 -12.61 -30.37
N LEU A 198 10.48 -12.89 -29.20
CA LEU A 198 10.53 -14.19 -28.54
C LEU A 198 9.45 -15.15 -29.04
N ILE A 199 8.26 -14.63 -29.39
CA ILE A 199 7.13 -15.41 -29.88
C ILE A 199 7.41 -16.00 -31.27
N GLU A 200 7.05 -17.27 -31.44
CA GLU A 200 7.04 -18.00 -32.71
C GLU A 200 5.70 -18.71 -32.89
N SER A 201 5.14 -18.67 -34.11
CA SER A 201 3.84 -19.29 -34.46
C SER A 201 4.04 -20.36 -35.53
N THR A 202 4.59 -21.49 -35.14
CA THR A 202 5.10 -22.55 -36.03
C THR A 202 4.28 -23.84 -35.99
N THR A 203 3.15 -23.86 -35.28
CA THR A 203 2.35 -25.10 -35.11
C THR A 203 1.35 -25.37 -36.23
N GLU A 204 1.17 -24.41 -37.16
CA GLU A 204 0.10 -24.40 -38.18
C GLU A 204 -1.33 -24.38 -37.60
N ASN A 205 -1.47 -24.33 -36.27
CA ASN A 205 -2.73 -24.32 -35.55
C ASN A 205 -2.75 -23.14 -34.58
N LYS A 206 -3.59 -22.13 -34.87
CA LYS A 206 -3.70 -20.92 -34.05
C LYS A 206 -4.08 -21.17 -32.60
N PHE A 207 -4.79 -22.27 -32.32
CA PHE A 207 -5.08 -22.67 -30.95
C PHE A 207 -3.80 -23.11 -30.21
N LEU A 208 -2.97 -23.93 -30.84
CA LEU A 208 -1.69 -24.36 -30.25
C LEU A 208 -0.69 -23.21 -30.15
N ASP A 209 -0.63 -22.34 -31.17
CA ASP A 209 0.19 -21.13 -31.14
C ASP A 209 -0.24 -20.21 -29.97
N ALA A 210 -1.54 -20.04 -29.72
CA ALA A 210 -2.06 -19.24 -28.62
C ALA A 210 -1.65 -19.81 -27.25
N LEU A 211 -1.74 -21.14 -27.05
CA LEU A 211 -1.24 -21.75 -25.81
C LEU A 211 0.28 -21.52 -25.64
N GLY A 212 1.03 -21.62 -26.74
CA GLY A 212 2.46 -21.30 -26.77
C GLY A 212 2.77 -19.86 -26.35
N VAL A 213 2.00 -18.92 -26.90
CA VAL A 213 2.07 -17.48 -26.55
C VAL A 213 1.71 -17.25 -25.09
N GLY A 214 0.66 -17.89 -24.59
CA GLY A 214 0.20 -17.70 -23.20
C GLY A 214 1.27 -18.07 -22.18
N ALA A 215 1.93 -19.23 -22.35
CA ALA A 215 3.04 -19.63 -21.49
C ALA A 215 4.24 -18.66 -21.56
N LEU A 216 4.55 -18.13 -22.74
CA LEU A 216 5.62 -17.14 -22.92
C LEU A 216 5.29 -15.82 -22.21
N LEU A 217 4.07 -15.33 -22.38
CA LEU A 217 3.61 -14.10 -21.75
C LEU A 217 3.54 -14.23 -20.23
N ALA A 218 3.19 -15.41 -19.71
CA ALA A 218 3.20 -15.68 -18.27
C ALA A 218 4.64 -15.63 -17.71
N LEU A 219 5.62 -16.21 -18.41
CA LEU A 219 7.03 -16.13 -18.01
C LEU A 219 7.54 -14.69 -17.98
N LEU A 220 7.18 -13.87 -18.99
CA LEU A 220 7.57 -12.46 -19.02
C LEU A 220 6.87 -11.64 -17.93
N GLY A 221 5.57 -11.83 -17.71
CA GLY A 221 4.81 -11.14 -16.65
C GLY A 221 5.34 -11.48 -15.25
N SER A 222 5.69 -12.76 -15.03
CA SER A 222 6.33 -13.22 -13.80
C SER A 222 7.69 -12.57 -13.55
N ALA A 223 8.53 -12.46 -14.58
CA ALA A 223 9.87 -11.92 -14.44
C ALA A 223 9.86 -10.40 -14.28
N LEU A 224 9.09 -9.69 -15.10
CA LEU A 224 9.19 -8.23 -15.23
C LEU A 224 8.26 -7.46 -14.30
N GLY A 225 7.21 -8.08 -13.74
CA GLY A 225 6.41 -7.41 -12.72
C GLY A 225 7.22 -7.10 -11.47
N TYR A 226 6.85 -6.05 -10.75
CA TYR A 226 7.54 -5.54 -9.56
C TYR A 226 6.51 -5.06 -8.53
N ASP A 227 6.79 -5.28 -7.25
CA ASP A 227 6.00 -4.80 -6.08
C ASP A 227 4.51 -5.21 -6.08
N GLY A 228 4.16 -6.34 -6.68
CA GLY A 228 2.76 -6.81 -6.82
C GLY A 228 2.22 -6.71 -8.25
N ALA A 229 2.84 -5.91 -9.12
CA ALA A 229 2.46 -5.83 -10.53
C ALA A 229 2.64 -7.16 -11.29
N GLN A 230 3.43 -8.12 -10.74
CA GLN A 230 3.53 -9.47 -11.31
C GLN A 230 2.16 -10.12 -11.41
N LEU A 231 1.32 -9.97 -10.38
CA LEU A 231 0.01 -10.62 -10.31
C LEU A 231 -0.92 -10.09 -11.41
N ILE A 232 -0.94 -8.78 -11.63
CA ILE A 232 -1.73 -8.16 -12.70
C ILE A 232 -1.25 -8.68 -14.06
N LEU A 233 0.05 -8.60 -14.34
CA LEU A 233 0.61 -8.99 -15.64
C LEU A 233 0.47 -10.50 -15.92
N LEU A 234 0.63 -11.35 -14.89
CA LEU A 234 0.53 -12.81 -14.97
C LEU A 234 -0.84 -13.28 -15.41
N VAL A 235 -1.89 -12.52 -15.08
CA VAL A 235 -3.25 -12.88 -15.45
C VAL A 235 -3.71 -12.14 -16.71
N LEU A 236 -3.34 -10.86 -16.85
CA LEU A 236 -3.74 -10.02 -17.99
C LEU A 236 -3.10 -10.46 -19.31
N LEU A 237 -1.78 -10.70 -19.35
CA LEU A 237 -1.11 -10.95 -20.63
C LEU A 237 -1.50 -12.32 -21.23
N PRO A 238 -1.50 -13.44 -20.47
CA PRO A 238 -1.83 -14.75 -21.04
C PRO A 238 -3.28 -14.88 -21.48
N SER A 239 -4.21 -14.14 -20.88
CA SER A 239 -5.63 -14.18 -21.27
C SER A 239 -5.89 -13.59 -22.65
N PHE A 240 -5.00 -12.74 -23.16
CA PHE A 240 -5.02 -12.22 -24.53
C PHE A 240 -4.18 -13.03 -25.52
N ALA A 241 -3.64 -14.19 -25.13
CA ALA A 241 -2.75 -14.98 -25.98
C ALA A 241 -3.38 -15.40 -27.32
N PHE A 242 -4.70 -15.65 -27.35
CA PHE A 242 -5.44 -15.93 -28.59
C PHE A 242 -5.50 -14.71 -29.51
N ALA A 243 -5.79 -13.53 -28.97
CA ALA A 243 -5.79 -12.27 -29.71
C ALA A 243 -4.39 -11.96 -30.27
N VAL A 244 -3.35 -12.20 -29.47
CA VAL A 244 -1.95 -12.07 -29.88
C VAL A 244 -1.64 -13.05 -31.02
N ALA A 245 -1.94 -14.34 -30.89
CA ALA A 245 -1.67 -15.34 -31.92
C ALA A 245 -2.31 -15.03 -33.29
N ILE A 246 -3.45 -14.32 -33.30
CA ILE A 246 -4.11 -13.84 -34.51
C ILE A 246 -3.29 -12.74 -35.20
N VAL A 247 -2.74 -11.78 -34.45
CA VAL A 247 -2.00 -10.63 -35.00
C VAL A 247 -0.50 -10.88 -35.20
N MET A 248 0.06 -11.92 -34.59
CA MET A 248 1.49 -12.27 -34.64
C MET A 248 2.12 -12.48 -36.04
N PRO A 249 1.39 -12.79 -37.13
CA PRO A 249 1.99 -12.71 -38.46
C PRO A 249 2.65 -11.35 -38.75
N SER A 250 2.20 -10.30 -38.05
CA SER A 250 2.89 -9.02 -37.91
C SER A 250 3.47 -8.87 -36.51
N ARG A 251 4.80 -8.96 -36.39
CA ARG A 251 5.50 -8.73 -35.11
C ARG A 251 5.26 -7.32 -34.57
N ALA A 252 5.10 -6.33 -35.45
CA ALA A 252 4.75 -4.96 -35.05
C ALA A 252 3.35 -4.90 -34.41
N ALA A 253 2.35 -5.59 -34.99
CA ALA A 253 1.00 -5.66 -34.42
C ALA A 253 1.00 -6.40 -33.07
N GLY A 254 1.74 -7.52 -32.97
CA GLY A 254 1.94 -8.23 -31.70
C GLY A 254 2.60 -7.36 -30.63
N ALA A 255 3.65 -6.62 -30.98
CA ALA A 255 4.34 -5.71 -30.06
C ALA A 255 3.40 -4.61 -29.52
N ILE A 256 2.59 -4.00 -30.38
CA ILE A 256 1.63 -2.96 -30.00
C ILE A 256 0.55 -3.53 -29.07
N LEU A 257 -0.04 -4.68 -29.42
CA LEU A 257 -1.09 -5.29 -28.60
C LEU A 257 -0.56 -5.67 -27.21
N ILE A 258 0.53 -6.43 -27.14
CA ILE A 258 1.14 -6.86 -25.86
C ILE A 258 1.59 -5.63 -25.07
N GLY A 259 2.17 -4.64 -25.75
CA GLY A 259 2.71 -3.47 -25.09
C GLY A 259 1.65 -2.55 -24.48
N LEU A 260 0.52 -2.36 -25.16
CA LEU A 260 -0.60 -1.58 -24.62
C LEU A 260 -1.33 -2.31 -23.48
N LEU A 261 -1.43 -3.65 -23.54
CA LEU A 261 -1.96 -4.45 -22.44
C LEU A 261 -1.03 -4.38 -21.21
N GLY A 262 0.28 -4.55 -21.41
CA GLY A 262 1.27 -4.40 -20.35
C GLY A 262 1.25 -2.99 -19.75
N ALA A 263 1.17 -1.96 -20.58
CA ALA A 263 1.05 -0.57 -20.12
C ALA A 263 -0.22 -0.35 -19.29
N ALA A 264 -1.37 -0.89 -19.70
CA ALA A 264 -2.61 -0.77 -18.92
C ALA A 264 -2.45 -1.37 -17.50
N GLY A 265 -1.80 -2.53 -17.40
CA GLY A 265 -1.55 -3.18 -16.11
C GLY A 265 -0.59 -2.41 -15.20
N LEU A 266 0.31 -1.59 -15.76
CA LEU A 266 1.32 -0.83 -15.01
C LEU A 266 0.91 0.63 -14.73
N ILE A 267 0.01 1.21 -15.52
CA ILE A 267 -0.35 2.63 -15.43
C ILE A 267 -1.45 2.89 -14.40
N PHE A 268 -2.45 2.00 -14.33
CA PHE A 268 -3.72 2.26 -13.64
C PHE A 268 -3.79 1.76 -12.19
N PHE A 269 -2.80 0.98 -11.76
CA PHE A 269 -2.74 0.42 -10.42
C PHE A 269 -1.41 0.75 -9.80
N ASP A 270 -1.45 1.19 -8.54
CA ASP A 270 -0.27 1.23 -7.69
C ASP A 270 -0.02 -0.18 -7.14
N PRO A 271 1.17 -0.75 -7.30
CA PRO A 271 1.46 -2.05 -6.72
C PRO A 271 1.33 -2.05 -5.18
N THR A 272 1.63 -0.91 -4.52
CA THR A 272 1.44 -0.69 -3.07
C THR A 272 -0.03 -0.79 -2.63
N GLU A 273 -0.97 -0.44 -3.52
CA GLU A 273 -2.40 -0.60 -3.26
C GLU A 273 -2.85 -2.06 -3.27
N LEU A 274 -2.00 -2.93 -3.80
CA LEU A 274 -2.13 -4.37 -3.69
C LEU A 274 -1.50 -4.86 -2.37
N THR A 275 -1.89 -4.28 -1.23
CA THR A 275 -1.63 -4.88 0.09
C THR A 275 -2.88 -5.43 0.79
N ILE A 276 -2.73 -6.48 1.62
CA ILE A 276 -3.86 -7.03 2.42
C ILE A 276 -4.31 -6.03 3.49
N MET A 277 -3.40 -5.17 3.97
CA MET A 277 -3.69 -4.12 4.98
C MET A 277 -4.79 -3.16 4.54
N LEU A 278 -4.89 -2.90 3.24
CA LEU A 278 -5.91 -2.03 2.65
C LEU A 278 -7.28 -2.70 2.48
N GLY A 279 -7.42 -4.02 2.72
CA GLY A 279 -8.68 -4.78 2.61
C GLY A 279 -9.29 -4.91 1.20
N ASP A 280 -8.85 -4.10 0.23
CA ASP A 280 -9.52 -3.89 -1.06
C ASP A 280 -8.98 -4.70 -2.23
N LEU A 281 -7.91 -5.44 -1.98
CA LEU A 281 -7.13 -6.11 -3.01
C LEU A 281 -7.89 -7.15 -3.81
N SER A 282 -8.75 -7.89 -3.10
CA SER A 282 -9.49 -8.99 -3.66
C SER A 282 -10.70 -8.53 -4.46
N GLY A 283 -11.15 -7.28 -4.31
CA GLY A 283 -12.33 -6.76 -4.99
C GLY A 283 -11.99 -6.13 -6.33
N LEU A 284 -11.05 -5.19 -6.35
CA LEU A 284 -10.87 -4.27 -7.46
C LEU A 284 -9.98 -4.83 -8.58
N ALA A 285 -8.77 -5.23 -8.23
CA ALA A 285 -7.81 -5.83 -9.17
C ALA A 285 -8.35 -7.17 -9.72
N SER A 286 -8.99 -7.99 -8.87
CA SER A 286 -9.59 -9.25 -9.30
C SER A 286 -10.77 -9.06 -10.26
N LYS A 287 -11.62 -8.03 -10.06
CA LYS A 287 -12.71 -7.67 -10.97
C LYS A 287 -12.13 -7.19 -12.31
N ALA A 288 -11.18 -6.24 -12.29
CA ALA A 288 -10.55 -5.72 -13.50
C ALA A 288 -9.89 -6.83 -14.33
N VAL A 289 -9.11 -7.68 -13.65
CA VAL A 289 -8.47 -8.86 -14.23
C VAL A 289 -9.52 -9.87 -14.70
N GLY A 290 -10.56 -10.16 -13.91
CA GLY A 290 -11.64 -11.09 -14.26
C GLY A 290 -12.41 -10.65 -15.51
N TYR A 291 -12.75 -9.36 -15.60
CA TYR A 291 -13.35 -8.77 -16.79
C TYR A 291 -12.40 -8.85 -17.99
N ALA A 292 -11.12 -8.54 -17.80
CA ALA A 292 -10.12 -8.63 -18.86
C ALA A 292 -9.92 -10.08 -19.36
N ILE A 293 -9.94 -11.08 -18.46
CA ILE A 293 -9.89 -12.51 -18.82
C ILE A 293 -11.12 -12.88 -19.65
N GLY A 294 -12.32 -12.58 -19.15
CA GLY A 294 -13.57 -12.92 -19.83
C GLY A 294 -13.64 -12.31 -21.23
N LEU A 295 -13.29 -11.04 -21.33
CA LEU A 295 -13.30 -10.29 -22.59
C LEU A 295 -12.18 -10.76 -23.54
N GLY A 296 -10.96 -11.00 -23.04
CA GLY A 296 -9.83 -11.48 -23.82
C GLY A 296 -10.07 -12.87 -24.42
N LEU A 297 -10.66 -13.79 -23.64
CA LEU A 297 -11.07 -15.11 -24.12
C LEU A 297 -12.20 -15.02 -25.14
N LEU A 298 -13.25 -14.22 -24.87
CA LEU A 298 -14.37 -14.02 -25.80
C LEU A 298 -13.92 -13.42 -27.12
N VAL A 299 -13.10 -12.37 -27.09
CA VAL A 299 -12.58 -11.69 -28.28
C VAL A 299 -11.62 -12.59 -29.05
N GLY A 300 -10.77 -13.37 -28.35
CA GLY A 300 -9.90 -14.36 -28.95
C GLY A 300 -10.68 -15.47 -29.67
N ILE A 301 -11.70 -16.03 -29.02
CA ILE A 301 -12.56 -17.09 -29.58
C ILE A 301 -13.40 -16.55 -30.75
N ALA A 302 -14.00 -15.37 -30.59
CA ALA A 302 -14.75 -14.71 -31.65
C ALA A 302 -13.85 -14.41 -32.87
N GLY A 303 -12.61 -13.98 -32.64
CA GLY A 303 -11.62 -13.76 -33.69
C GLY A 303 -11.24 -15.04 -34.44
N LEU A 304 -11.07 -16.16 -33.74
CA LEU A 304 -10.83 -17.47 -34.35
C LEU A 304 -12.03 -17.96 -35.17
N ILE A 305 -13.25 -17.79 -34.66
CA ILE A 305 -14.50 -18.12 -35.37
C ILE A 305 -14.63 -17.25 -36.62
N LEU A 306 -14.41 -15.94 -36.50
CA LEU A 306 -14.49 -15.01 -37.63
C LEU A 306 -13.45 -15.35 -38.70
N GLN A 307 -12.23 -15.71 -38.31
CA GLN A 307 -11.17 -16.11 -39.24
C GLN A 307 -11.48 -17.44 -39.94
N TRP A 308 -12.14 -18.37 -39.25
CA TRP A 308 -12.63 -19.62 -39.83
C TRP A 308 -13.73 -19.38 -40.88
N ILE A 309 -14.66 -18.45 -40.59
CA ILE A 309 -15.75 -18.05 -41.50
C ILE A 309 -15.23 -17.23 -42.70
N THR A 310 -14.24 -16.35 -42.48
CA THR A 310 -13.75 -15.38 -43.48
C THR A 310 -12.62 -15.89 -44.38
N ARG A 311 -12.40 -17.21 -44.47
CA ARG A 311 -11.44 -17.85 -45.39
C ARG A 311 -11.69 -17.57 -46.89
N ALA A 312 -12.64 -16.71 -47.25
CA ALA A 312 -12.93 -16.27 -48.61
C ALA A 312 -12.63 -14.76 -48.80
N GLY A 313 -11.66 -14.44 -49.67
CA GLY A 313 -11.64 -13.19 -50.43
C GLY A 313 -10.48 -12.22 -50.17
N SER A 314 -9.68 -12.00 -51.22
CA SER A 314 -8.61 -11.01 -51.41
C SER A 314 -8.94 -9.58 -50.95
N ALA A 315 -7.91 -8.85 -50.53
CA ALA A 315 -7.96 -7.56 -49.86
C ALA A 315 -8.41 -6.38 -50.75
N SER A 316 -9.25 -5.51 -50.19
CA SER A 316 -9.55 -4.16 -50.70
C SER A 316 -9.02 -3.11 -49.72
N ASN A 317 -8.66 -1.92 -50.21
CA ASN A 317 -8.31 -0.75 -49.39
C ASN A 317 -9.41 -0.40 -48.37
N LEU A 318 -10.66 -0.76 -48.68
CA LEU A 318 -11.82 -0.58 -47.81
C LEU A 318 -11.71 -1.38 -46.50
N LYS A 319 -11.22 -2.64 -46.52
CA LYS A 319 -11.01 -3.43 -45.28
C LYS A 319 -9.96 -2.78 -44.36
N ARG A 320 -8.91 -2.18 -44.93
CA ARG A 320 -7.89 -1.45 -44.15
C ARG A 320 -8.46 -0.17 -43.55
N ALA A 321 -9.22 0.61 -44.32
CA ALA A 321 -9.87 1.82 -43.83
C ALA A 321 -10.88 1.51 -42.71
N LEU A 322 -11.73 0.49 -42.88
CA LEU A 322 -12.67 0.04 -41.86
C LEU A 322 -11.98 -0.44 -40.57
N GLY A 323 -10.82 -1.09 -40.69
CA GLY A 323 -10.02 -1.49 -39.53
C GLY A 323 -9.53 -0.30 -38.70
N TRP A 324 -9.06 0.76 -39.34
CA TRP A 324 -8.64 1.99 -38.64
C TRP A 324 -9.82 2.75 -38.03
N VAL A 325 -10.96 2.81 -38.74
CA VAL A 325 -12.19 3.40 -38.19
C VAL A 325 -12.67 2.63 -36.97
N GLY A 326 -12.67 1.29 -37.02
CA GLY A 326 -13.04 0.45 -35.88
C GLY A 326 -12.11 0.64 -34.68
N ALA A 327 -10.79 0.68 -34.91
CA ALA A 327 -9.82 0.96 -33.87
C ALA A 327 -10.03 2.35 -33.23
N ALA A 328 -10.23 3.39 -34.07
CA ALA A 328 -10.50 4.74 -33.59
C ALA A 328 -11.80 4.82 -32.77
N ALA A 329 -12.86 4.14 -33.23
CA ALA A 329 -14.12 4.07 -32.50
C ALA A 329 -13.97 3.34 -31.14
N ALA A 330 -13.20 2.24 -31.09
CA ALA A 330 -12.95 1.53 -29.84
C ALA A 330 -12.17 2.40 -28.84
N TRP A 331 -11.13 3.11 -29.28
CA TRP A 331 -10.38 4.02 -28.42
C TRP A 331 -11.19 5.27 -28.02
N LEU A 332 -12.11 5.74 -28.86
CA LEU A 332 -13.07 6.78 -28.49
C LEU A 332 -13.98 6.29 -27.35
N VAL A 333 -14.43 5.04 -27.39
CA VAL A 333 -15.20 4.43 -26.29
C VAL A 333 -14.35 4.34 -25.03
N VAL A 334 -13.09 3.89 -25.12
CA VAL A 334 -12.17 3.86 -23.96
C VAL A 334 -12.00 5.26 -23.36
N ALA A 335 -11.77 6.28 -24.19
CA ALA A 335 -11.66 7.65 -23.73
C ALA A 335 -12.97 8.14 -23.08
N LEU A 336 -14.12 7.81 -23.66
CA LEU A 336 -15.43 8.15 -23.10
C LEU A 336 -15.62 7.49 -21.73
N LEU A 337 -15.30 6.19 -21.59
CA LEU A 337 -15.36 5.48 -20.32
C LEU A 337 -14.45 6.10 -19.26
N PHE A 338 -13.22 6.50 -19.64
CA PHE A 338 -12.30 7.20 -18.73
C PHE A 338 -12.94 8.48 -18.18
N PHE A 339 -13.50 9.31 -19.07
CA PHE A 339 -14.07 10.58 -18.66
C PHE A 339 -15.44 10.42 -17.99
N THR A 340 -16.26 9.41 -18.29
CA THR A 340 -17.60 9.27 -17.68
C THR A 340 -17.58 8.49 -16.38
N SER A 341 -16.72 7.47 -16.28
CA SER A 341 -16.77 6.45 -15.25
C SER A 341 -15.43 6.22 -14.54
N GLY A 342 -14.31 6.63 -15.14
CA GLY A 342 -12.99 6.48 -14.56
C GLY A 342 -12.61 7.58 -13.57
N HIS A 343 -11.57 7.31 -12.78
CA HIS A 343 -10.97 8.28 -11.87
C HIS A 343 -10.13 9.30 -12.65
N ARG A 344 -10.61 10.54 -12.71
CA ARG A 344 -9.95 11.63 -13.44
C ARG A 344 -8.83 12.23 -12.60
N GLY A 345 -7.75 12.65 -13.24
CA GLY A 345 -6.62 13.32 -12.57
C GLY A 345 -5.35 12.46 -12.55
N PHE A 346 -4.29 13.02 -11.96
CA PHE A 346 -3.03 12.34 -11.69
C PHE A 346 -2.83 12.29 -10.19
N TYR A 347 -2.45 11.12 -9.69
CA TYR A 347 -2.32 10.82 -8.27
C TYR A 347 -0.93 10.22 -8.06
N GLY A 348 -0.11 10.74 -7.15
CA GLY A 348 1.23 10.20 -6.90
C GLY A 348 2.36 11.21 -7.10
N ASP A 349 3.59 10.74 -6.88
CA ASP A 349 4.84 11.49 -6.77
C ASP A 349 4.75 12.67 -5.79
N ARG A 350 4.62 12.36 -4.50
CA ARG A 350 4.96 13.34 -3.47
C ARG A 350 6.23 12.93 -2.75
N LEU A 351 7.01 13.94 -2.40
CA LEU A 351 8.26 13.81 -1.67
C LEU A 351 8.09 14.54 -0.35
N PHE A 352 8.47 13.90 0.73
CA PHE A 352 8.57 14.54 2.03
C PHE A 352 10.02 15.01 2.23
N VAL A 353 10.19 16.32 2.25
CA VAL A 353 11.49 16.99 2.30
C VAL A 353 11.73 17.48 3.71
N ILE A 354 12.66 16.86 4.43
CA ILE A 354 13.03 17.24 5.79
C ILE A 354 14.24 18.18 5.71
N LEU A 355 14.15 19.34 6.37
CA LEU A 355 15.24 20.32 6.42
C LEU A 355 16.17 20.06 7.61
N LYS A 356 17.44 20.46 7.49
CA LYS A 356 18.45 20.24 8.54
C LYS A 356 18.20 21.06 9.80
N ASP A 357 17.75 22.30 9.61
CA ASP A 357 17.61 23.26 10.68
C ASP A 357 16.24 23.10 11.35
N GLN A 358 16.15 22.36 12.44
CA GLN A 358 14.91 22.15 13.20
C GLN A 358 14.80 23.16 14.34
N ALA A 359 13.58 23.53 14.72
CA ALA A 359 13.36 24.48 15.82
C ALA A 359 13.78 23.87 17.18
N ASP A 360 14.26 24.71 18.09
CA ASP A 360 14.60 24.33 19.46
C ASP A 360 13.50 24.79 20.43
N LEU A 361 12.92 23.84 21.18
CA LEU A 361 11.83 24.06 22.14
C LEU A 361 12.30 23.91 23.60
N SER A 362 13.61 23.82 23.85
CA SER A 362 14.16 23.60 25.21
C SER A 362 13.66 24.63 26.25
N ASP A 363 13.51 25.89 25.84
CA ASP A 363 12.99 26.96 26.71
C ASP A 363 11.47 26.87 26.92
N VAL A 364 10.73 26.32 25.95
CA VAL A 364 9.27 26.22 26.00
C VAL A 364 8.83 25.25 27.09
N ARG A 365 9.54 24.14 27.27
CA ARG A 365 9.24 23.11 28.28
C ARG A 365 9.19 23.65 29.72
N GLN A 366 9.88 24.77 29.99
CA GLN A 366 9.97 25.38 31.32
C GLN A 366 8.77 26.29 31.67
N ILE A 367 7.83 26.50 30.73
CA ILE A 367 6.66 27.35 30.96
C ILE A 367 5.60 26.54 31.72
N ASP A 368 5.28 26.93 32.95
CA ASP A 368 4.31 26.18 33.80
C ASP A 368 2.88 26.22 33.27
N ASP A 369 2.40 27.38 32.80
CA ASP A 369 1.05 27.50 32.25
C ASP A 369 0.95 26.79 30.90
N ILE A 370 0.12 25.73 30.83
CA ILE A 370 0.04 24.85 29.68
C ILE A 370 -0.41 25.57 28.39
N ASN A 371 -1.30 26.56 28.50
CA ASN A 371 -1.78 27.31 27.35
C ASN A 371 -0.69 28.25 26.83
N ALA A 372 0.04 28.93 27.72
CA ALA A 372 1.19 29.75 27.36
C ALA A 372 2.32 28.91 26.77
N ARG A 373 2.56 27.70 27.30
CA ARG A 373 3.54 26.74 26.77
C ARG A 373 3.21 26.35 25.33
N ARG A 374 1.98 25.90 25.07
CA ARG A 374 1.51 25.51 23.73
C ARG A 374 1.54 26.68 22.75
N ALA A 375 1.16 27.87 23.19
CA ALA A 375 1.26 29.09 22.38
C ALA A 375 2.71 29.43 22.00
N ALA A 376 3.64 29.34 22.95
CA ALA A 376 5.06 29.56 22.71
C ALA A 376 5.67 28.50 21.77
N ALA A 377 5.29 27.22 21.92
CA ALA A 377 5.67 26.15 21.01
C ALA A 377 5.23 26.47 19.58
N TYR A 378 3.94 26.74 19.38
CA TYR A 378 3.36 27.05 18.08
C TYR A 378 4.02 28.28 17.43
N GLN A 379 4.22 29.36 18.19
CA GLN A 379 4.87 30.57 17.68
C GLN A 379 6.32 30.32 17.26
N THR A 380 7.07 29.57 18.08
CA THR A 380 8.48 29.25 17.80
C THR A 380 8.60 28.41 16.53
N LEU A 381 7.81 27.33 16.45
CA LEU A 381 7.81 26.42 15.31
C LEU A 381 7.41 27.12 14.00
N THR A 382 6.29 27.86 14.00
CA THR A 382 5.79 28.56 12.80
C THR A 382 6.73 29.67 12.34
N THR A 383 7.32 30.42 13.27
CA THR A 383 8.31 31.46 12.96
C THR A 383 9.56 30.84 12.34
N HIS A 384 10.09 29.77 12.95
CA HIS A 384 11.28 29.07 12.46
C HIS A 384 11.07 28.50 11.05
N ALA A 385 9.96 27.79 10.85
CA ALA A 385 9.61 27.22 9.55
C ALA A 385 9.43 28.31 8.47
N ASN A 386 8.72 29.40 8.76
CA ASN A 386 8.56 30.50 7.82
C ASN A 386 9.90 31.14 7.40
N GLN A 387 10.84 31.27 8.33
CA GLN A 387 12.15 31.85 8.05
C GLN A 387 13.05 30.89 7.25
N THR A 388 13.17 29.65 7.70
CA THR A 388 14.12 28.68 7.13
C THR A 388 13.64 28.07 5.82
N GLN A 389 12.32 28.00 5.59
CA GLN A 389 11.75 27.49 4.34
C GLN A 389 11.62 28.55 3.24
N ALA A 390 11.84 29.84 3.53
CA ALA A 390 11.49 30.94 2.62
C ALA A 390 12.14 30.81 1.22
N GLU A 391 13.43 30.51 1.15
CA GLU A 391 14.16 30.45 -0.13
C GLU A 391 13.78 29.22 -0.97
N ILE A 392 13.58 28.06 -0.35
CA ILE A 392 13.16 26.85 -1.07
C ILE A 392 11.71 26.97 -1.57
N ARG A 393 10.82 27.55 -0.75
CA ARG A 393 9.42 27.86 -1.13
C ARG A 393 9.35 28.82 -2.31
N LYS A 394 10.11 29.92 -2.26
CA LYS A 394 10.24 30.87 -3.37
C LYS A 394 10.74 30.20 -4.66
N THR A 395 11.63 29.22 -4.53
CA THR A 395 12.11 28.44 -5.66
C THR A 395 11.00 27.59 -6.27
N PHE A 396 10.21 26.89 -5.44
CA PHE A 396 9.05 26.14 -5.91
C PHE A 396 8.00 27.03 -6.56
N ASP A 397 7.68 28.19 -5.97
CA ASP A 397 6.76 29.17 -6.56
C ASP A 397 7.22 29.60 -7.96
N ALA A 398 8.53 29.86 -8.12
CA ALA A 398 9.10 30.27 -9.40
C ALA A 398 9.05 29.18 -10.48
N PHE A 399 9.12 27.91 -10.09
CA PHE A 399 9.03 26.76 -10.99
C PHE A 399 7.61 26.19 -11.13
N GLY A 400 6.62 26.74 -10.42
CA GLY A 400 5.25 26.23 -10.40
C GLY A 400 5.14 24.83 -9.82
N VAL A 401 6.00 24.49 -8.85
CA VAL A 401 5.95 23.22 -8.12
C VAL A 401 5.01 23.39 -6.94
N GLU A 402 3.96 22.56 -6.87
CA GLU A 402 3.03 22.55 -5.74
C GLU A 402 3.71 21.96 -4.49
N TYR A 403 3.51 22.60 -3.34
CA TYR A 403 4.06 22.14 -2.07
C TYR A 403 3.14 22.51 -0.89
N THR A 404 3.29 21.77 0.21
CA THR A 404 2.66 22.01 1.51
C THR A 404 3.76 22.17 2.57
N PRO A 405 3.90 23.33 3.21
CA PRO A 405 4.87 23.53 4.29
C PRO A 405 4.35 22.96 5.62
N TYR A 406 5.27 22.50 6.47
CA TYR A 406 5.00 22.02 7.81
C TYR A 406 5.90 22.73 8.82
N TYR A 407 5.39 23.00 10.02
CA TYR A 407 6.13 23.65 11.10
C TYR A 407 6.50 22.68 12.24
N LEU A 408 5.69 21.64 12.49
CA LEU A 408 5.91 20.74 13.63
C LEU A 408 7.13 19.83 13.41
N VAL A 409 7.40 19.46 12.16
CA VAL A 409 8.75 19.16 11.65
C VAL A 409 9.04 20.26 10.64
N ASN A 410 10.26 20.82 10.65
CA ASN A 410 10.66 21.74 9.60
C ASN A 410 10.84 20.95 8.29
N ALA A 411 9.73 20.81 7.57
CA ALA A 411 9.60 19.94 6.42
C ALA A 411 8.60 20.50 5.41
N ILE A 412 8.67 19.99 4.18
CA ILE A 412 7.80 20.38 3.08
C ILE A 412 7.39 19.12 2.31
N GLU A 413 6.09 18.90 2.12
CA GLU A 413 5.61 17.93 1.13
C GLU A 413 5.61 18.59 -0.24
N VAL A 414 6.22 17.97 -1.24
CA VAL A 414 6.39 18.53 -2.59
C VAL A 414 5.79 17.57 -3.61
N ARG A 415 4.97 18.07 -4.53
CA ARG A 415 4.52 17.29 -5.70
C ARG A 415 5.65 17.23 -6.73
N GLY A 416 6.35 16.11 -6.81
CA GLY A 416 7.47 15.92 -7.74
C GLY A 416 8.05 14.50 -7.75
N GLY A 417 8.45 14.03 -8.93
CA GLY A 417 9.07 12.71 -9.10
C GLY A 417 10.61 12.73 -9.03
N THR A 418 11.26 11.75 -9.65
CA THR A 418 12.72 11.53 -9.60
C THR A 418 13.55 12.79 -9.88
N LEU A 419 13.18 13.63 -10.85
CA LEU A 419 13.95 14.83 -11.20
C LEU A 419 13.91 15.90 -10.09
N VAL A 420 12.75 16.11 -9.48
CA VAL A 420 12.60 17.04 -8.35
C VAL A 420 13.38 16.50 -7.16
N ARG A 421 13.30 15.20 -6.90
CA ARG A 421 14.13 14.53 -5.86
C ARG A 421 15.62 14.76 -6.08
N LEU A 422 16.14 14.54 -7.29
CA LEU A 422 17.55 14.77 -7.60
C LEU A 422 17.97 16.23 -7.38
N TYR A 423 17.11 17.19 -7.75
CA TYR A 423 17.36 18.60 -7.46
C TYR A 423 17.43 18.87 -5.95
N LEU A 424 16.45 18.36 -5.18
CA LEU A 424 16.37 18.56 -3.73
C LEU A 424 17.59 17.96 -2.99
N LEU A 425 18.09 16.82 -3.44
CA LEU A 425 19.30 16.20 -2.88
C LEU A 425 20.57 17.03 -3.08
N THR A 426 20.56 18.04 -3.97
CA THR A 426 21.69 18.98 -4.14
C THR A 426 21.62 20.21 -3.24
N ARG A 427 20.52 20.39 -2.50
CA ARG A 427 20.26 21.60 -1.72
C ARG A 427 20.97 21.53 -0.36
N PRO A 428 21.71 22.57 0.05
CA PRO A 428 22.42 22.55 1.33
C PRO A 428 21.46 22.53 2.54
N GLU A 429 20.28 23.15 2.43
CA GLU A 429 19.24 23.21 3.47
C GLU A 429 18.50 21.89 3.70
N VAL A 430 18.49 20.99 2.71
CA VAL A 430 17.77 19.70 2.77
C VAL A 430 18.63 18.67 3.50
N ASP A 431 18.03 17.99 4.47
CA ASP A 431 18.64 16.85 5.17
C ASP A 431 18.40 15.56 4.38
N ARG A 432 17.11 15.24 4.16
CA ARG A 432 16.69 14.04 3.46
C ARG A 432 15.40 14.25 2.69
N VAL A 433 15.24 13.43 1.65
CA VAL A 433 14.06 13.42 0.78
C VAL A 433 13.55 11.99 0.72
N ILE A 434 12.45 11.75 1.42
CA ILE A 434 11.80 10.45 1.51
C ILE A 434 10.50 10.45 0.68
N PRO A 435 10.00 9.28 0.25
CA PRO A 435 8.70 9.19 -0.41
C PRO A 435 7.56 9.69 0.49
N SER A 436 6.54 10.30 -0.10
CA SER A 436 5.25 10.58 0.54
C SER A 436 4.14 9.97 -0.33
N PRO A 437 3.96 8.64 -0.30
CA PRO A 437 2.99 7.98 -1.17
C PRO A 437 1.57 8.48 -0.90
N ARG A 438 0.81 8.72 -1.97
CA ARG A 438 -0.62 9.03 -1.88
C ARG A 438 -1.37 7.89 -2.54
N LEU A 439 -2.23 7.23 -1.77
CA LEU A 439 -3.12 6.22 -2.31
C LEU A 439 -3.94 6.83 -3.45
N ARG A 440 -3.98 6.14 -4.58
CA ARG A 440 -4.86 6.48 -5.69
C ARG A 440 -6.30 6.14 -5.28
N PRO A 441 -7.27 6.91 -5.78
CA PRO A 441 -8.66 6.63 -5.50
C PRO A 441 -9.06 5.29 -6.10
N VAL A 442 -9.84 4.54 -5.33
CA VAL A 442 -10.51 3.32 -5.77
C VAL A 442 -12.02 3.58 -5.80
N GLU A 443 -12.77 2.83 -6.62
CA GLU A 443 -14.23 2.83 -6.48
C GLU A 443 -14.55 2.43 -5.03
N THR A 444 -15.32 3.27 -4.34
CA THR A 444 -15.77 3.00 -2.98
C THR A 444 -16.55 1.68 -3.00
N VAL A 445 -15.94 0.61 -2.50
CA VAL A 445 -16.68 -0.58 -2.14
C VAL A 445 -17.58 -0.10 -1.00
N GLU A 446 -18.91 -0.11 -1.20
CA GLU A 446 -19.84 0.03 -0.07
C GLU A 446 -19.30 -0.89 1.01
N ALA A 447 -18.86 -0.32 2.13
CA ALA A 447 -18.23 -1.04 3.22
C ALA A 447 -19.06 -2.30 3.39
N ALA A 448 -18.48 -3.44 3.00
CA ALA A 448 -19.13 -4.72 3.21
C ALA A 448 -19.30 -4.73 4.70
N THR A 449 -20.53 -4.50 5.14
CA THR A 449 -20.90 -4.50 6.53
C THR A 449 -20.31 -5.78 7.05
N LEU A 450 -19.28 -5.67 7.89
CA LEU A 450 -18.75 -6.76 8.70
C LEU A 450 -19.87 -7.09 9.69
N SER A 451 -20.96 -7.62 9.13
CA SER A 451 -22.27 -7.83 9.70
C SER A 451 -22.31 -9.13 10.49
N GLU A 452 -21.17 -9.82 10.59
CA GLU A 452 -21.05 -11.05 11.36
C GLU A 452 -20.66 -10.83 12.83
N PHE A 453 -20.35 -9.60 13.28
CA PHE A 453 -19.98 -9.31 14.67
C PHE A 453 -20.71 -8.10 15.28
N VAL A 454 -21.90 -7.76 14.80
CA VAL A 454 -22.70 -6.66 15.38
C VAL A 454 -23.31 -7.10 16.71
N GLY A 455 -22.78 -6.56 17.81
CA GLY A 455 -23.34 -6.74 19.15
C GLY A 455 -24.17 -5.55 19.62
N ASN A 456 -24.78 -5.69 20.81
CA ASN A 456 -25.57 -4.65 21.47
C ASN A 456 -24.68 -3.79 22.40
N PRO A 457 -25.12 -2.57 22.80
CA PRO A 457 -24.44 -1.84 23.85
C PRO A 457 -24.35 -2.71 25.13
N PRO A 458 -23.20 -2.76 25.80
CA PRO A 458 -23.09 -3.49 27.05
C PRO A 458 -23.87 -2.79 28.16
N SER A 459 -24.22 -3.54 29.20
CA SER A 459 -24.92 -3.00 30.38
C SER A 459 -24.00 -2.79 31.59
N GLU A 460 -22.78 -3.32 31.53
CA GLU A 460 -21.79 -3.32 32.61
C GLU A 460 -20.40 -3.03 32.04
N ALA A 461 -19.48 -2.60 32.91
CA ALA A 461 -18.08 -2.40 32.54
C ALA A 461 -17.49 -3.67 31.94
N GLN A 462 -16.79 -3.52 30.81
CA GLN A 462 -16.15 -4.64 30.14
C GLN A 462 -14.93 -5.13 30.93
N TRP A 463 -14.52 -6.38 30.71
CA TRP A 463 -13.45 -7.03 31.49
C TRP A 463 -12.15 -6.23 31.47
N ASN A 464 -11.83 -5.62 30.33
CA ASN A 464 -10.63 -4.83 30.09
C ASN A 464 -10.61 -3.54 30.94
N VAL A 465 -11.79 -2.94 31.16
CA VAL A 465 -11.99 -1.78 32.04
C VAL A 465 -11.73 -2.18 33.50
N SER A 466 -12.33 -3.29 33.94
CA SER A 466 -12.18 -3.78 35.31
C SER A 466 -10.78 -4.32 35.61
N MET A 467 -10.10 -4.92 34.63
CA MET A 467 -8.75 -5.47 34.79
C MET A 467 -7.74 -4.40 35.19
N ILE A 468 -7.81 -3.23 34.54
CA ILE A 468 -6.91 -2.10 34.84
C ILE A 468 -7.43 -1.21 35.98
N GLY A 469 -8.57 -1.55 36.58
CA GLY A 469 -9.16 -0.86 37.73
C GLY A 469 -9.82 0.49 37.43
N ALA A 470 -10.17 0.77 36.17
CA ALA A 470 -10.82 2.04 35.81
C ALA A 470 -12.22 2.18 36.43
N ASP A 471 -12.97 1.09 36.51
CA ASP A 471 -14.28 1.04 37.19
C ASP A 471 -14.20 1.40 38.68
N LYS A 472 -13.12 0.99 39.36
CA LYS A 472 -12.86 1.39 40.76
C LYS A 472 -12.56 2.88 40.86
N VAL A 473 -11.86 3.47 39.89
CA VAL A 473 -11.61 4.92 39.88
C VAL A 473 -12.92 5.70 39.82
N TRP A 474 -13.85 5.30 38.94
CA TRP A 474 -15.15 5.93 38.83
C TRP A 474 -15.96 5.82 40.13
N ASN A 475 -15.94 4.64 40.76
CA ASN A 475 -16.78 4.34 41.92
C ASN A 475 -16.21 4.90 43.24
N GLU A 476 -14.89 4.90 43.41
CA GLU A 476 -14.24 5.29 44.68
C GLU A 476 -13.78 6.75 44.69
N PHE A 477 -13.29 7.27 43.56
CA PHE A 477 -12.81 8.65 43.45
C PHE A 477 -13.80 9.60 42.77
N GLY A 478 -14.80 9.08 42.05
CA GLY A 478 -15.78 9.90 41.34
C GLY A 478 -15.19 10.66 40.15
N VAL A 479 -14.09 10.15 39.59
CA VAL A 479 -13.37 10.75 38.45
C VAL A 479 -13.67 9.93 37.20
N ARG A 480 -14.04 10.58 36.10
CA ARG A 480 -14.42 9.93 34.84
C ARG A 480 -13.75 10.55 33.60
N GLY A 481 -12.80 11.47 33.80
CA GLY A 481 -12.01 12.09 32.73
C GLY A 481 -12.41 13.52 32.40
N GLU A 482 -13.26 14.14 33.23
CA GLU A 482 -13.79 15.48 33.05
C GLU A 482 -12.67 16.51 32.90
N GLY A 483 -12.82 17.42 31.93
CA GLY A 483 -11.88 18.51 31.68
C GLY A 483 -10.68 18.15 30.82
N ILE A 484 -10.49 16.87 30.48
CA ILE A 484 -9.41 16.43 29.59
C ILE A 484 -9.89 16.36 28.14
N VAL A 485 -9.06 16.86 27.23
CA VAL A 485 -9.30 16.84 25.79
C VAL A 485 -8.45 15.74 25.14
N VAL A 486 -9.11 14.73 24.60
CA VAL A 486 -8.50 13.65 23.82
C VAL A 486 -8.41 14.06 22.35
N GLY A 487 -7.20 14.03 21.81
CA GLY A 487 -6.95 14.12 20.38
C GLY A 487 -6.95 12.73 19.75
N GLN A 488 -7.83 12.51 18.78
CA GLN A 488 -7.93 11.25 18.04
C GLN A 488 -7.35 11.41 16.63
N SER A 489 -6.25 10.73 16.32
CA SER A 489 -5.72 10.67 14.95
C SER A 489 -5.77 9.23 14.44
N ASP A 490 -6.74 8.91 13.59
CA ASP A 490 -7.02 7.52 13.14
C ASP A 490 -7.77 7.51 11.78
N SER A 491 -8.55 6.46 11.46
CA SER A 491 -9.35 6.29 10.24
C SER A 491 -10.57 7.23 10.15
N GLY A 492 -10.83 7.96 11.22
CA GLY A 492 -11.98 8.82 11.40
C GLY A 492 -12.80 8.45 12.64
N VAL A 493 -13.96 9.06 12.80
CA VAL A 493 -14.91 8.75 13.89
C VAL A 493 -16.33 8.89 13.36
N ASP A 494 -17.17 7.88 13.56
CA ASP A 494 -18.62 8.03 13.39
C ASP A 494 -19.19 8.88 14.52
N VAL A 495 -19.27 10.19 14.28
CA VAL A 495 -19.83 11.15 15.24
C VAL A 495 -21.29 10.90 15.58
N ASN A 496 -22.04 10.16 14.76
CA ASN A 496 -23.44 9.84 15.08
C ASN A 496 -23.58 8.65 16.04
N HIS A 497 -22.47 8.00 16.42
CA HIS A 497 -22.50 6.91 17.38
C HIS A 497 -23.01 7.43 18.75
N PRO A 498 -24.04 6.79 19.34
CA PRO A 498 -24.69 7.30 20.56
C PRO A 498 -23.73 7.41 21.75
N ASP A 499 -22.71 6.55 21.79
CA ASP A 499 -21.72 6.51 22.88
C ASP A 499 -20.56 7.51 22.69
N LEU A 500 -20.46 8.17 21.53
CA LEU A 500 -19.37 9.10 21.22
C LEU A 500 -19.85 10.54 20.99
N PHE A 501 -21.04 10.70 20.42
CA PHE A 501 -21.63 12.01 20.11
C PHE A 501 -21.70 12.98 21.31
N PRO A 502 -22.13 12.55 22.52
CA PRO A 502 -22.27 13.48 23.64
C PRO A 502 -20.94 14.15 24.05
N SER A 503 -19.83 13.43 23.91
CA SER A 503 -18.49 13.86 24.30
C SER A 503 -17.72 14.58 23.17
N TYR A 504 -18.32 14.71 21.98
CA TYR A 504 -17.68 15.43 20.88
C TYR A 504 -17.60 16.93 21.19
N ARG A 505 -16.38 17.47 21.23
CA ARG A 505 -16.13 18.90 21.51
C ARG A 505 -16.84 19.83 20.51
N GLY A 506 -17.00 19.37 19.27
CA GLY A 506 -17.71 20.07 18.20
C GLY A 506 -19.23 19.95 18.24
N ASN A 507 -19.83 19.16 19.16
CA ASN A 507 -21.28 18.96 19.23
C ASN A 507 -22.03 20.31 19.38
N ALA A 508 -21.53 21.20 20.25
CA ALA A 508 -22.11 22.53 20.45
C ALA A 508 -21.47 23.63 19.59
N SER A 509 -20.20 23.46 19.19
CA SER A 509 -19.39 24.53 18.58
C SER A 509 -19.19 24.37 17.06
N GLY A 510 -19.62 23.26 16.47
CA GLY A 510 -19.40 22.93 15.07
C GLY A 510 -18.06 22.24 14.81
N ASN A 511 -17.77 21.96 13.55
CA ASN A 511 -16.59 21.17 13.14
C ASN A 511 -15.30 22.01 12.97
N ASP A 512 -15.41 23.33 12.96
CA ASP A 512 -14.23 24.21 12.98
C ASP A 512 -13.43 23.96 14.26
N TYR A 513 -12.10 23.81 14.14
CA TYR A 513 -11.19 23.47 15.23
C TYR A 513 -11.44 22.08 15.89
N ASN A 514 -12.40 21.30 15.41
CA ASN A 514 -12.81 20.03 16.06
C ASN A 514 -12.71 18.80 15.15
N TRP A 515 -12.61 19.01 13.84
CA TRP A 515 -12.50 17.95 12.86
C TRP A 515 -11.56 18.35 11.74
N PHE A 516 -10.70 17.44 11.29
CA PHE A 516 -9.87 17.68 10.11
C PHE A 516 -9.71 16.40 9.28
N ASP A 517 -10.00 16.51 7.99
CA ASP A 517 -9.80 15.42 7.03
C ASP A 517 -8.85 15.90 5.90
N PRO A 518 -7.56 15.60 6.00
CA PRO A 518 -6.57 15.96 4.98
C PRO A 518 -6.59 15.01 3.76
N TRP A 519 -7.42 13.96 3.75
CA TRP A 519 -7.54 13.02 2.64
C TRP A 519 -8.63 13.41 1.67
N ASN A 520 -9.86 13.48 2.15
CA ASN A 520 -11.05 13.66 1.32
C ASN A 520 -11.70 15.03 1.55
N HIS A 521 -11.17 15.82 2.50
CA HIS A 521 -11.70 17.13 2.86
C HIS A 521 -13.19 17.10 3.21
N LYS A 522 -13.67 15.99 3.82
CA LYS A 522 -15.06 15.92 4.29
C LYS A 522 -15.22 16.89 5.47
N PRO A 523 -16.25 17.75 5.46
CA PRO A 523 -16.42 18.82 6.45
C PRO A 523 -16.98 18.34 7.79
N SER A 524 -17.25 17.04 7.93
CA SER A 524 -17.85 16.45 9.13
C SER A 524 -17.22 15.10 9.43
N PRO A 525 -17.14 14.72 10.72
CA PRO A 525 -16.62 13.42 11.11
C PRO A 525 -17.37 12.27 10.45
N TYR A 526 -16.59 11.31 10.00
CA TYR A 526 -17.05 10.04 9.44
C TYR A 526 -15.97 8.99 9.70
N ASP A 527 -16.33 7.72 9.59
CA ASP A 527 -15.37 6.63 9.62
C ASP A 527 -15.87 5.50 8.73
N ASP A 528 -15.21 5.33 7.58
CA ASP A 528 -15.55 4.28 6.62
C ASP A 528 -14.83 2.95 6.98
N GLY A 529 -13.78 3.02 7.82
CA GLY A 529 -12.95 1.86 8.22
C GLY A 529 -13.33 1.25 9.56
N GLY A 530 -13.91 2.03 10.47
CA GLY A 530 -14.38 1.62 11.80
C GLY A 530 -13.30 1.53 12.87
N HIS A 531 -12.02 1.52 12.50
CA HIS A 531 -10.90 1.42 13.44
C HIS A 531 -10.85 2.61 14.41
N GLY A 532 -10.97 3.84 13.91
CA GLY A 532 -10.95 5.04 14.74
C GLY A 532 -12.17 5.19 15.65
N THR A 533 -13.34 4.76 15.19
CA THR A 533 -14.56 4.67 16.02
C THR A 533 -14.39 3.66 17.17
N HIS A 534 -13.71 2.54 16.90
CA HIS A 534 -13.45 1.49 17.90
C HIS A 534 -12.46 1.95 18.96
N THR A 535 -11.32 2.50 18.53
CA THR A 535 -10.27 2.98 19.44
C THR A 535 -10.76 4.12 20.33
N LEU A 536 -11.49 5.10 19.77
CA LEU A 536 -12.09 6.17 20.57
C LEU A 536 -13.13 5.66 21.57
N GLY A 537 -13.92 4.65 21.18
CA GLY A 537 -14.85 3.98 22.09
C GLY A 537 -14.17 3.33 23.29
N THR A 538 -12.98 2.76 23.11
CA THR A 538 -12.18 2.21 24.22
C THR A 538 -11.67 3.33 25.14
N ILE A 539 -11.40 4.52 24.60
CA ILE A 539 -10.97 5.67 25.42
C ILE A 539 -12.14 6.18 26.27
N LEU A 540 -13.27 6.51 25.64
CA LEU A 540 -14.32 7.33 26.26
C LEU A 540 -15.76 6.96 25.87
N GLY A 541 -15.96 5.80 25.25
CA GLY A 541 -17.29 5.30 24.97
C GLY A 541 -18.12 5.13 26.24
N GLN A 542 -19.42 5.42 26.14
CA GLN A 542 -20.37 5.24 27.23
C GLN A 542 -20.65 3.75 27.52
N ASN A 543 -21.61 3.47 28.40
CA ASN A 543 -22.12 2.11 28.64
C ASN A 543 -21.07 1.05 29.08
N GLY A 544 -19.94 1.49 29.63
CA GLY A 544 -18.93 0.59 30.21
C GLY A 544 -17.87 0.07 29.22
N ILE A 545 -17.77 0.63 28.00
CA ILE A 545 -16.67 0.32 27.06
C ILE A 545 -15.47 1.28 27.20
N GLY A 546 -15.69 2.54 27.57
CA GLY A 546 -14.65 3.55 27.69
C GLY A 546 -13.99 3.60 29.06
N ILE A 547 -12.69 3.91 29.10
CA ILE A 547 -11.91 4.10 30.34
C ILE A 547 -12.18 5.46 31.00
N ALA A 548 -12.30 6.53 30.22
CA ALA A 548 -12.55 7.90 30.65
C ALA A 548 -13.80 8.47 29.97
N PRO A 549 -15.00 7.98 30.31
CA PRO A 549 -16.23 8.26 29.55
C PRO A 549 -16.66 9.74 29.55
N ASP A 550 -16.17 10.55 30.48
CA ASP A 550 -16.57 11.95 30.63
C ASP A 550 -15.49 12.93 30.10
N ALA A 551 -14.43 12.40 29.46
CA ALA A 551 -13.49 13.18 28.67
C ALA A 551 -14.13 13.69 27.36
N THR A 552 -13.58 14.75 26.78
CA THR A 552 -14.05 15.29 25.48
C THR A 552 -13.08 14.96 24.35
N TRP A 553 -13.56 14.96 23.11
CA TRP A 553 -12.70 14.64 21.96
C TRP A 553 -12.87 15.54 20.75
N PHE A 554 -11.81 15.57 19.95
CA PHE A 554 -11.75 16.10 18.60
C PHE A 554 -10.84 15.20 17.76
N ALA A 555 -10.98 15.23 16.44
CA ALA A 555 -10.35 14.19 15.61
C ALA A 555 -9.76 14.70 14.29
N CYS A 556 -8.79 13.95 13.80
CA CYS A 556 -8.22 14.10 12.47
C CYS A 556 -8.08 12.74 11.77
N VAL A 557 -8.36 12.71 10.47
CA VAL A 557 -8.23 11.50 9.64
C VAL A 557 -6.81 11.41 9.09
N ASN A 558 -5.88 10.74 9.78
CA ASN A 558 -4.56 10.48 9.20
C ASN A 558 -4.53 9.16 8.44
N LEU A 559 -5.36 8.18 8.79
CA LEU A 559 -5.45 6.91 8.07
C LEU A 559 -6.60 6.96 7.05
N ASN A 560 -6.31 6.65 5.79
CA ASN A 560 -7.35 6.39 4.79
C ASN A 560 -7.21 4.95 4.33
N ARG A 561 -8.27 4.15 4.51
CA ARG A 561 -8.24 2.70 4.26
C ARG A 561 -7.13 1.98 5.07
N ASN A 562 -6.81 2.48 6.27
CA ASN A 562 -5.76 1.98 7.19
C ASN A 562 -4.30 2.15 6.72
N LEU A 563 -4.02 3.02 5.75
CA LEU A 563 -2.66 3.47 5.44
C LEU A 563 -2.56 5.00 5.42
N ALA A 564 -1.34 5.51 5.59
CA ALA A 564 -1.02 6.91 5.40
C ALA A 564 0.34 7.19 4.76
N ASN A 565 0.90 8.36 5.09
CA ASN A 565 2.21 8.84 4.67
C ASN A 565 2.70 9.88 5.70
N PRO A 566 4.02 10.19 5.74
CA PRO A 566 4.58 11.12 6.72
C PRO A 566 3.92 12.50 6.72
N ALA A 567 3.52 13.02 5.56
CA ALA A 567 2.93 14.35 5.45
C ALA A 567 1.54 14.42 6.10
N LEU A 568 0.71 13.40 5.88
CA LEU A 568 -0.65 13.33 6.43
C LEU A 568 -0.68 13.01 7.91
N TYR A 569 0.30 12.23 8.41
CA TYR A 569 0.53 12.13 9.84
C TYR A 569 0.85 13.50 10.44
N LEU A 570 1.72 14.26 9.80
CA LEU A 570 2.12 15.58 10.28
C LEU A 570 0.99 16.61 10.22
N ASP A 571 0.12 16.53 9.20
CA ASP A 571 -1.11 17.31 9.11
C ASP A 571 -1.98 17.14 10.38
N CYS A 572 -2.23 15.90 10.78
CA CYS A 572 -2.99 15.62 11.99
C CYS A 572 -2.22 15.98 13.28
N MET A 573 -0.93 15.66 13.38
CA MET A 573 -0.14 16.02 14.58
C MET A 573 -0.07 17.54 14.79
N GLN A 574 0.01 18.34 13.71
CA GLN A 574 -0.08 19.81 13.79
C GLN A 574 -1.46 20.26 14.29
N PHE A 575 -2.53 19.66 13.76
CA PHE A 575 -3.89 19.92 14.21
C PHE A 575 -4.10 19.56 15.69
N MET A 576 -3.39 18.56 16.21
CA MET A 576 -3.43 18.20 17.64
C MET A 576 -2.74 19.23 18.53
N LEU A 577 -1.70 19.92 18.02
CA LEU A 577 -1.03 21.01 18.74
C LEU A 577 -1.80 22.34 18.65
N ALA A 578 -2.30 22.68 17.47
CA ALA A 578 -2.99 23.94 17.22
C ALA A 578 -4.09 23.72 16.18
N PRO A 579 -5.31 23.33 16.60
CA PRO A 579 -6.42 23.15 15.68
C PRO A 579 -6.72 24.45 14.94
N PHE A 580 -7.21 24.33 13.70
CA PHE A 580 -7.57 25.45 12.83
C PHE A 580 -8.98 25.23 12.24
N PRO A 581 -9.67 26.28 11.74
CA PRO A 581 -11.01 26.12 11.18
C PRO A 581 -10.97 25.38 9.83
N GLN A 582 -12.13 24.95 9.33
CA GLN A 582 -12.21 24.34 8.00
C GLN A 582 -11.68 25.32 6.94
N ASN A 583 -10.77 24.85 6.08
CA ASN A 583 -10.07 25.66 5.07
C ASN A 583 -9.15 26.76 5.64
N GLY A 584 -8.83 26.73 6.94
CA GLY A 584 -7.83 27.61 7.55
C GLY A 584 -6.39 27.24 7.17
N ASP A 585 -5.47 28.19 7.31
CA ASP A 585 -4.03 27.99 7.17
C ASP A 585 -3.41 27.56 8.53
N PRO A 586 -2.79 26.38 8.64
CA PRO A 586 -2.17 25.90 9.88
C PRO A 586 -1.11 26.85 10.46
N PHE A 587 -0.50 27.72 9.65
CA PHE A 587 0.54 28.66 10.12
C PHE A 587 -0.03 29.95 10.73
N THR A 588 -1.27 30.32 10.43
CA THR A 588 -1.86 31.60 10.87
C THR A 588 -3.14 31.44 11.66
N ASP A 589 -3.91 30.39 11.40
CA ASP A 589 -5.24 30.19 11.97
C ASP A 589 -5.28 29.13 13.07
N GLY A 590 -4.13 28.51 13.39
CA GLY A 590 -4.00 27.57 14.49
C GLY A 590 -4.24 28.20 15.87
N ASP A 591 -5.01 27.53 16.72
CA ASP A 591 -5.34 27.94 18.09
C ASP A 591 -4.80 26.92 19.12
N PRO A 592 -3.59 27.13 19.68
CA PRO A 592 -2.97 26.22 20.63
C PRO A 592 -3.72 26.08 21.97
N THR A 593 -4.67 26.97 22.27
CA THR A 593 -5.52 26.85 23.47
C THR A 593 -6.58 25.75 23.35
N ARG A 594 -6.77 25.24 22.13
CA ARG A 594 -7.67 24.12 21.80
C ARG A 594 -6.92 22.82 21.54
N ALA A 595 -5.64 22.74 21.86
CA ALA A 595 -4.83 21.54 21.66
C ALA A 595 -5.40 20.31 22.37
N ALA A 596 -4.93 19.13 21.96
CA ALA A 596 -5.10 17.91 22.73
C ALA A 596 -4.29 17.99 24.03
N ASP A 597 -4.81 17.36 25.09
CA ASP A 597 -4.04 17.07 26.29
C ASP A 597 -3.33 15.72 26.15
N VAL A 598 -4.06 14.72 25.64
CA VAL A 598 -3.55 13.37 25.37
C VAL A 598 -3.89 13.00 23.94
N LEU A 599 -2.91 12.47 23.22
CA LEU A 599 -3.04 12.09 21.81
C LEU A 599 -3.02 10.56 21.67
N ASN A 600 -4.06 10.01 21.06
CA ASN A 600 -4.13 8.60 20.69
C ASN A 600 -3.55 8.37 19.29
N ASN A 601 -2.60 7.44 19.16
CA ASN A 601 -2.04 6.98 17.89
C ASN A 601 -2.04 5.45 17.83
N SER A 602 -3.15 4.87 17.37
CA SER A 602 -3.30 3.42 17.17
C SER A 602 -2.77 2.95 15.80
N TRP A 603 -1.66 3.55 15.36
CA TRP A 603 -1.03 3.34 14.05
C TRP A 603 0.50 3.51 14.15
N GLY A 604 1.20 3.08 13.11
CA GLY A 604 2.63 3.36 12.89
C GLY A 604 2.85 3.79 11.44
N CYS A 605 4.03 4.34 11.14
CA CYS A 605 4.45 4.78 9.83
C CYS A 605 5.58 3.89 9.31
N PRO A 606 5.26 2.76 8.65
CA PRO A 606 6.26 1.85 8.10
C PRO A 606 6.92 2.40 6.82
N GLU A 607 7.98 1.73 6.35
CA GLU A 607 8.67 2.09 5.09
C GLU A 607 7.73 2.09 3.88
N LEU A 608 6.71 1.21 3.88
CA LEU A 608 5.67 1.17 2.85
C LEU A 608 4.91 2.51 2.74
N GLU A 609 4.76 3.24 3.84
CA GLU A 609 4.14 4.57 3.87
C GLU A 609 5.15 5.70 3.61
N GLY A 610 6.40 5.36 3.31
CA GLY A 610 7.46 6.32 3.00
C GLY A 610 8.24 6.83 4.21
N CYS A 611 8.00 6.28 5.41
CA CYS A 611 8.73 6.68 6.61
C CYS A 611 10.05 5.95 6.79
N ASP A 612 11.09 6.72 7.10
CA ASP A 612 12.29 6.20 7.75
C ASP A 612 12.12 6.25 9.29
N PRO A 613 12.99 5.57 10.08
CA PRO A 613 12.88 5.54 11.54
C PRO A 613 12.91 6.89 12.24
N ASN A 614 13.31 7.98 11.57
CA ASN A 614 13.40 9.32 12.13
C ASN A 614 12.40 10.31 11.49
N ALA A 615 11.52 9.86 10.61
CA ALA A 615 10.67 10.72 9.77
C ALA A 615 9.80 11.67 10.59
N LEU A 616 9.36 11.22 11.77
CA LEU A 616 8.44 11.93 12.66
C LEU A 616 9.03 12.21 14.06
N LEU A 617 10.33 12.00 14.25
CA LEU A 617 11.00 12.16 15.55
C LEU A 617 10.81 13.57 16.13
N TYR A 618 11.04 14.60 15.30
CA TYR A 618 10.88 15.99 15.73
C TYR A 618 9.43 16.32 16.07
N ALA A 619 8.45 15.75 15.37
CA ALA A 619 7.06 15.96 15.69
C ALA A 619 6.73 15.40 17.08
N ALA A 620 7.16 14.17 17.37
CA ALA A 620 6.94 13.54 18.66
C ALA A 620 7.61 14.32 19.80
N ASN A 621 8.85 14.77 19.62
CA ASN A 621 9.56 15.59 20.60
C ASN A 621 8.84 16.93 20.84
N ASN A 622 8.45 17.62 19.76
CA ASN A 622 7.83 18.94 19.86
C ASN A 622 6.43 18.88 20.51
N LEU A 623 5.66 17.81 20.27
CA LEU A 623 4.40 17.58 20.99
C LEU A 623 4.63 17.33 22.48
N ARG A 624 5.64 16.52 22.84
CA ARG A 624 6.02 16.29 24.24
C ARG A 624 6.43 17.59 24.93
N ASP A 625 7.28 18.39 24.29
CA ASP A 625 7.75 19.67 24.85
C ASP A 625 6.61 20.71 24.95
N ALA A 626 5.58 20.60 24.12
CA ALA A 626 4.34 21.38 24.25
C ALA A 626 3.41 20.88 25.37
N GLY A 627 3.78 19.81 26.09
CA GLY A 627 2.99 19.23 27.18
C GLY A 627 1.79 18.41 26.70
N ILE A 628 1.88 17.80 25.51
CA ILE A 628 0.88 16.82 25.03
C ILE A 628 1.42 15.42 25.30
N PHE A 629 0.64 14.59 25.99
CA PHE A 629 1.01 13.21 26.26
C PHE A 629 0.70 12.34 25.03
N VAL A 630 1.74 11.86 24.36
CA VAL A 630 1.62 11.11 23.10
C VAL A 630 1.64 9.60 23.39
N VAL A 631 0.49 8.95 23.26
CA VAL A 631 0.35 7.50 23.38
C VAL A 631 0.42 6.86 22.00
N VAL A 632 1.15 5.76 21.88
CA VAL A 632 1.33 5.04 20.61
C VAL A 632 1.21 3.54 20.85
N SER A 633 0.52 2.84 19.96
CA SER A 633 0.50 1.37 19.97
C SER A 633 1.86 0.80 19.53
N ALA A 634 2.36 -0.23 20.22
CA ALA A 634 3.70 -0.77 19.96
C ALA A 634 3.89 -1.43 18.58
N GLY A 635 2.79 -1.87 17.97
CA GLY A 635 2.76 -2.60 16.71
C GLY A 635 2.33 -4.05 16.89
N ASN A 636 1.93 -4.68 15.78
CA ASN A 636 1.44 -6.06 15.75
C ASN A 636 2.45 -7.02 15.10
N ALA A 637 3.74 -6.75 15.32
CA ALA A 637 4.85 -7.38 14.62
C ALA A 637 5.51 -8.56 15.37
N GLY A 638 4.96 -8.94 16.52
CA GLY A 638 5.46 -10.04 17.36
C GLY A 638 5.33 -11.43 16.72
N PRO A 639 5.88 -12.49 17.34
CA PRO A 639 6.46 -12.52 18.69
C PRO A 639 7.99 -12.31 18.73
N ASN A 640 8.61 -12.03 17.59
CA ASN A 640 10.07 -11.86 17.50
C ASN A 640 10.53 -10.59 18.24
N CYS A 641 11.82 -10.56 18.59
CA CYS A 641 12.46 -9.39 19.19
C CYS A 641 12.77 -8.33 18.17
N SER A 642 12.89 -7.09 18.66
CA SER A 642 13.16 -5.92 17.80
C SER A 642 12.15 -5.78 16.68
N THR A 643 10.87 -5.81 17.06
CA THR A 643 9.70 -5.68 16.20
C THR A 643 8.95 -4.37 16.44
N VAL A 644 9.39 -3.55 17.41
CA VAL A 644 9.00 -2.13 17.52
C VAL A 644 9.92 -1.31 16.60
N ASN A 645 9.58 -1.27 15.31
CA ASN A 645 10.44 -0.69 14.26
C ASN A 645 9.83 0.53 13.57
N ASP A 646 8.52 0.74 13.68
CA ASP A 646 7.84 1.83 12.97
C ASP A 646 7.66 3.06 13.89
N PRO A 647 7.97 4.28 13.41
CA PRO A 647 7.54 5.50 14.06
C PRO A 647 6.02 5.48 14.29
N LEU A 648 5.48 6.02 15.38
CA LEU A 648 6.16 6.76 16.43
C LEU A 648 6.67 5.88 17.58
N ALA A 649 6.24 4.61 17.67
CA ALA A 649 6.35 3.78 18.86
C ALA A 649 7.79 3.55 19.35
N LEU A 650 8.76 3.69 18.45
CA LEU A 650 10.18 3.53 18.75
C LEU A 650 10.83 4.72 19.49
N TYR A 651 10.17 5.88 19.51
CA TYR A 651 10.74 7.11 20.06
C TYR A 651 10.72 7.15 21.58
N ASP A 652 11.73 7.80 22.16
CA ASP A 652 11.80 8.05 23.61
C ASP A 652 10.69 8.98 24.08
N SER A 653 10.32 9.96 23.26
CA SER A 653 9.37 11.02 23.60
C SER A 653 7.91 10.57 23.67
N VAL A 654 7.60 9.33 23.33
CA VAL A 654 6.24 8.78 23.31
C VAL A 654 6.10 7.61 24.27
N PHE A 655 4.88 7.41 24.75
CA PHE A 655 4.53 6.29 25.61
C PHE A 655 3.88 5.17 24.79
N SER A 656 4.64 4.09 24.59
CA SER A 656 4.30 2.97 23.74
C SER A 656 3.65 1.83 24.53
N VAL A 657 2.60 1.22 23.96
CA VAL A 657 1.76 0.24 24.68
C VAL A 657 1.69 -1.09 23.94
N GLY A 658 2.10 -2.17 24.61
CA GLY A 658 1.96 -3.56 24.17
C GLY A 658 0.59 -4.15 24.54
N ALA A 659 0.24 -5.29 23.93
CA ALA A 659 -1.07 -5.92 24.11
C ALA A 659 -1.00 -7.18 25.00
N ILE A 660 -1.96 -7.30 25.92
CA ILE A 660 -2.26 -8.53 26.66
C ILE A 660 -3.69 -9.02 26.38
N ASP A 661 -3.94 -10.29 26.68
CA ASP A 661 -5.28 -10.87 26.69
C ASP A 661 -5.95 -10.81 28.08
N GLN A 662 -7.17 -11.34 28.17
CA GLN A 662 -7.97 -11.42 29.40
C GLN A 662 -7.35 -12.27 30.52
N PHE A 663 -6.34 -13.09 30.22
CA PHE A 663 -5.62 -13.89 31.20
C PHE A 663 -4.36 -13.16 31.71
N GLY A 664 -4.05 -11.99 31.13
CA GLY A 664 -2.86 -11.21 31.44
C GLY A 664 -1.61 -11.71 30.74
N ASP A 665 -1.74 -12.54 29.70
CA ASP A 665 -0.62 -12.99 28.88
C ASP A 665 -0.36 -12.03 27.72
N ILE A 666 0.92 -11.83 27.36
CA ILE A 666 1.29 -10.98 26.23
C ILE A 666 0.80 -11.62 24.93
N ALA A 667 0.06 -10.85 24.14
CA ALA A 667 -0.47 -11.31 22.87
C ALA A 667 0.69 -11.72 21.93
N PRO A 668 0.60 -12.86 21.21
CA PRO A 668 1.67 -13.30 20.31
C PRO A 668 2.03 -12.28 19.23
N PHE A 669 1.05 -11.51 18.75
CA PHE A 669 1.27 -10.46 17.77
C PHE A 669 1.87 -9.18 18.36
N SER A 670 1.84 -8.96 19.69
CA SER A 670 2.34 -7.70 20.27
C SER A 670 3.81 -7.52 19.93
N SER A 671 4.16 -6.40 19.31
CA SER A 671 5.55 -6.02 19.05
C SER A 671 6.36 -5.92 20.35
N ARG A 672 7.65 -6.22 20.23
CA ARG A 672 8.60 -6.34 21.33
C ARG A 672 9.92 -5.66 20.95
N GLY A 673 10.53 -4.98 21.90
CA GLY A 673 11.87 -4.43 21.74
C GLY A 673 12.96 -5.49 21.89
N PRO A 674 14.22 -5.05 22.13
CA PRO A 674 14.63 -3.65 22.16
C PRO A 674 14.52 -3.00 20.77
N VAL A 675 14.36 -1.69 20.71
CA VAL A 675 14.41 -0.91 19.47
C VAL A 675 15.84 -0.93 18.93
N THR A 676 16.04 -1.53 17.77
CA THR A 676 17.38 -1.64 17.14
C THR A 676 17.47 -0.92 15.81
N VAL A 677 16.34 -0.61 15.17
CA VAL A 677 16.27 0.01 13.84
C VAL A 677 16.95 1.38 13.76
N ASP A 678 16.99 2.12 14.87
CA ASP A 678 17.66 3.42 14.98
C ASP A 678 19.00 3.35 15.76
N GLY A 679 19.42 2.13 16.16
CA GLY A 679 20.63 1.89 16.94
C GLY A 679 20.56 2.27 18.41
N SER A 680 19.39 2.66 18.93
CA SER A 680 19.26 3.15 20.31
C SER A 680 19.29 2.06 21.39
N GLY A 681 18.83 0.86 21.08
CA GLY A 681 18.66 -0.22 22.05
C GLY A 681 17.59 0.09 23.11
N ARG A 682 16.70 1.07 22.87
CA ARG A 682 15.68 1.48 23.85
C ARG A 682 14.72 0.33 24.14
N MET A 683 14.29 0.26 25.40
CA MET A 683 13.24 -0.65 25.84
C MET A 683 11.89 -0.05 25.44
N LYS A 684 11.16 -0.78 24.58
CA LYS A 684 9.77 -0.55 24.19
C LYS A 684 9.11 -1.93 24.04
N PRO A 685 7.80 -2.12 24.31
CA PRO A 685 6.86 -1.11 24.79
C PRO A 685 7.16 -0.62 26.21
N ASP A 686 6.63 0.52 26.62
CA ASP A 686 6.82 1.07 27.98
C ASP A 686 5.93 0.34 29.00
N ILE A 687 4.72 -0.05 28.60
CA ILE A 687 3.79 -0.85 29.42
C ILE A 687 2.95 -1.77 28.52
N ALA A 688 2.26 -2.75 29.12
CA ALA A 688 1.25 -3.54 28.44
C ALA A 688 -0.17 -3.24 28.96
N ALA A 689 -1.16 -3.30 28.08
CA ALA A 689 -2.56 -3.10 28.40
C ALA A 689 -3.47 -4.03 27.58
N PRO A 690 -4.74 -4.23 27.98
CA PRO A 690 -5.66 -5.11 27.26
C PRO A 690 -5.78 -4.80 25.77
N GLY A 691 -5.55 -5.79 24.91
CA GLY A 691 -5.54 -5.59 23.45
C GLY A 691 -6.02 -6.80 22.64
N VAL A 692 -6.61 -7.81 23.26
CA VAL A 692 -7.19 -8.99 22.58
C VAL A 692 -8.67 -9.06 22.90
N ASP A 693 -9.51 -9.24 21.88
CA ASP A 693 -10.97 -9.37 21.97
C ASP A 693 -11.61 -8.21 22.77
N ILE A 694 -11.23 -6.99 22.40
CA ILE A 694 -11.70 -5.76 23.05
C ILE A 694 -13.00 -5.32 22.39
N TYR A 695 -14.08 -5.36 23.15
CA TYR A 695 -15.41 -4.93 22.73
C TYR A 695 -15.55 -3.40 22.79
N SER A 696 -15.91 -2.76 21.67
CA SER A 696 -16.05 -1.30 21.58
C SER A 696 -17.05 -0.88 20.49
N SER A 697 -17.21 0.43 20.28
CA SER A 697 -18.09 1.03 19.27
C SER A 697 -17.61 0.82 17.84
N LEU A 698 -18.55 0.68 16.91
CA LEU A 698 -18.33 0.56 15.48
C LEU A 698 -19.29 1.48 14.70
N PRO A 699 -18.96 1.90 13.47
CA PRO A 699 -19.81 2.77 12.67
C PRO A 699 -21.25 2.25 12.52
N GLY A 700 -22.20 3.18 12.36
CA GLY A 700 -23.62 2.86 12.26
C GLY A 700 -24.31 2.61 13.60
N GLY A 701 -23.68 3.03 14.71
CA GLY A 701 -24.22 2.81 16.06
C GLY A 701 -24.13 1.35 16.53
N THR A 702 -23.15 0.61 16.03
CA THR A 702 -22.96 -0.82 16.31
C THR A 702 -21.77 -1.06 17.24
N TYR A 703 -21.54 -2.32 17.63
CA TYR A 703 -20.45 -2.69 18.53
C TYR A 703 -19.81 -3.99 18.04
N GLY A 704 -18.54 -4.21 18.38
CA GLY A 704 -17.83 -5.44 18.05
C GLY A 704 -16.45 -5.55 18.71
N GLU A 705 -15.82 -6.71 18.55
CA GLU A 705 -14.52 -7.04 19.15
C GLU A 705 -13.40 -6.90 18.13
N TYR A 706 -12.34 -6.17 18.49
CA TYR A 706 -11.08 -6.13 17.75
C TYR A 706 -9.89 -6.53 18.64
N SER A 707 -8.85 -7.04 17.99
CA SER A 707 -7.59 -7.46 18.59
C SER A 707 -6.42 -6.72 17.93
N GLY A 708 -5.51 -6.18 18.73
CA GLY A 708 -4.32 -5.47 18.30
C GLY A 708 -3.75 -4.58 19.41
N THR A 709 -2.49 -4.19 19.31
CA THR A 709 -1.94 -3.10 20.15
C THR A 709 -2.70 -1.79 19.95
N SER A 710 -3.39 -1.66 18.80
CA SER A 710 -4.33 -0.58 18.50
C SER A 710 -5.47 -0.45 19.50
N MET A 711 -5.86 -1.54 20.18
CA MET A 711 -6.84 -1.53 21.25
C MET A 711 -6.18 -1.35 22.63
N ALA A 712 -4.91 -1.74 22.79
CA ALA A 712 -4.16 -1.52 24.02
C ALA A 712 -3.79 -0.04 24.27
N GLY A 713 -3.31 0.67 23.24
CA GLY A 713 -2.97 2.11 23.32
C GLY A 713 -4.10 2.98 23.90
N PRO A 714 -5.34 2.88 23.40
CA PRO A 714 -6.52 3.57 23.93
C PRO A 714 -6.75 3.43 25.44
N HIS A 715 -6.42 2.28 26.05
CA HIS A 715 -6.53 2.12 27.50
C HIS A 715 -5.62 3.08 28.26
N MET A 716 -4.40 3.27 27.74
CA MET A 716 -3.43 4.19 28.32
C MET A 716 -3.87 5.65 28.14
N VAL A 717 -4.46 6.01 26.99
CA VAL A 717 -5.01 7.36 26.76
C VAL A 717 -6.10 7.67 27.79
N GLY A 718 -7.04 6.74 27.99
CA GLY A 718 -8.08 6.89 29.01
C GLY A 718 -7.52 6.92 30.42
N ALA A 719 -6.47 6.14 30.70
CA ALA A 719 -5.80 6.16 32.00
C ALA A 719 -5.17 7.52 32.32
N VAL A 720 -4.47 8.13 31.35
CA VAL A 720 -3.93 9.50 31.51
C VAL A 720 -5.07 10.50 31.72
N ALA A 721 -6.18 10.38 30.99
CA ALA A 721 -7.33 11.25 31.17
C ALA A 721 -7.95 11.13 32.57
N LEU A 722 -8.07 9.92 33.13
CA LEU A 722 -8.50 9.73 34.51
C LEU A 722 -7.50 10.33 35.51
N LEU A 723 -6.21 10.09 35.32
CA LEU A 723 -5.15 10.60 36.20
C LEU A 723 -5.12 12.14 36.24
N TRP A 724 -5.13 12.77 35.08
CA TRP A 724 -5.06 14.23 34.95
C TRP A 724 -6.37 14.92 35.35
N SER A 725 -7.51 14.27 35.17
CA SER A 725 -8.79 14.78 35.71
C SER A 725 -8.81 14.73 37.24
N ALA A 726 -8.23 13.68 37.84
CA ALA A 726 -8.11 13.55 39.30
C ALA A 726 -7.12 14.55 39.90
N GLU A 727 -6.00 14.80 39.24
CA GLU A 727 -4.95 15.73 39.67
C GLU A 727 -4.52 16.65 38.51
N PRO A 728 -5.23 17.78 38.31
CA PRO A 728 -4.97 18.68 37.19
C PRO A 728 -3.57 19.33 37.20
N SER A 729 -2.84 19.33 38.32
CA SER A 729 -1.46 19.84 38.34
C SER A 729 -0.47 18.99 37.54
N LEU A 730 -0.86 17.76 37.15
CA LEU A 730 -0.05 16.88 36.29
C LEU A 730 -0.25 17.16 34.79
N ILE A 731 -1.24 17.97 34.39
CA ILE A 731 -1.50 18.26 32.98
C ILE A 731 -0.26 18.93 32.36
N GLY A 732 0.34 18.24 31.38
CA GLY A 732 1.56 18.69 30.70
C GLY A 732 2.87 18.38 31.44
N ASP A 733 2.84 17.76 32.62
CA ASP A 733 4.02 17.17 33.27
C ASP A 733 4.18 15.72 32.82
N ILE A 734 4.74 15.55 31.63
CA ILE A 734 4.84 14.26 30.95
C ILE A 734 5.72 13.30 31.75
N ASP A 735 6.90 13.74 32.21
CA ASP A 735 7.85 12.87 32.91
C ASP A 735 7.26 12.34 34.22
N ARG A 736 6.59 13.20 35.00
CA ARG A 736 5.96 12.77 36.25
C ARG A 736 4.79 11.84 36.00
N THR A 737 4.02 12.09 34.94
CA THR A 737 2.90 11.24 34.54
C THR A 737 3.40 9.83 34.17
N GLU A 738 4.43 9.74 33.32
CA GLU A 738 5.06 8.46 32.96
C GLU A 738 5.60 7.73 34.19
N GLN A 739 6.29 8.46 35.07
CA GLN A 739 6.84 7.89 36.30
C GLN A 739 5.76 7.26 37.18
N ILE A 740 4.61 7.93 37.37
CA ILE A 740 3.50 7.39 38.16
C ILE A 740 3.03 6.06 37.57
N PHE A 741 2.74 6.00 36.27
CA PHE A 741 2.28 4.76 35.64
C PHE A 741 3.31 3.64 35.67
N ILE A 742 4.60 3.97 35.54
CA ILE A 742 5.71 3.03 35.64
C ILE A 742 5.81 2.45 37.07
N GLU A 743 5.77 3.31 38.09
CA GLU A 743 5.91 2.92 39.49
C GLU A 743 4.71 2.12 40.01
N THR A 744 3.52 2.34 39.42
CA THR A 744 2.28 1.67 39.84
C THR A 744 1.90 0.48 38.95
N ALA A 745 2.67 0.18 37.90
CA ALA A 745 2.39 -0.94 37.01
C ALA A 745 2.33 -2.27 37.79
N GLN A 746 1.35 -3.10 37.47
CA GLN A 746 1.26 -4.46 38.00
C GLN A 746 2.41 -5.31 37.42
N PRO A 747 3.15 -6.05 38.24
CA PRO A 747 4.17 -6.97 37.74
C PRO A 747 3.57 -7.99 36.77
N TYR A 748 4.23 -8.20 35.63
CA TYR A 748 3.82 -9.24 34.68
C TYR A 748 4.10 -10.64 35.27
N THR A 749 3.08 -11.49 35.30
CA THR A 749 3.17 -12.87 35.84
C THR A 749 2.86 -13.95 34.81
N GLY A 750 2.69 -13.59 33.55
CA GLY A 750 2.35 -14.52 32.47
C GLY A 750 3.53 -15.34 31.94
N ASP A 751 3.29 -16.11 30.88
CA ASP A 751 4.31 -16.98 30.29
C ASP A 751 5.46 -16.21 29.61
N THR A 752 6.68 -16.47 30.05
CA THR A 752 7.93 -15.88 29.53
C THR A 752 8.71 -16.83 28.62
N SER A 753 8.17 -18.03 28.33
CA SER A 753 8.88 -19.09 27.60
C SER A 753 9.05 -18.83 26.10
N ILE A 754 8.28 -17.89 25.52
CA ILE A 754 8.26 -17.62 24.07
C ILE A 754 8.56 -16.13 23.81
N GLY A 755 9.83 -15.72 23.77
CA GLY A 755 10.18 -14.38 23.28
C GLY A 755 11.41 -13.74 23.91
N CYS A 756 11.42 -12.41 23.88
CA CYS A 756 12.53 -11.51 24.23
C CYS A 756 12.64 -11.27 25.74
N PHE A 757 12.26 -12.29 26.51
CA PHE A 757 12.06 -12.20 27.95
C PHE A 757 13.36 -12.45 28.74
N GLU A 758 14.51 -12.63 28.06
CA GLU A 758 15.81 -12.79 28.72
C GLU A 758 16.29 -11.44 29.29
N GLY A 759 16.24 -11.26 30.61
CA GLY A 759 16.72 -10.06 31.31
C GLY A 759 16.10 -9.85 32.70
N GLU A 760 16.59 -8.85 33.45
CA GLU A 760 15.94 -8.34 34.67
C GLU A 760 14.75 -7.42 34.31
N HIS A 761 13.78 -7.28 35.21
CA HIS A 761 12.66 -6.33 35.05
C HIS A 761 13.18 -4.89 35.08
N PRO A 762 12.72 -3.98 34.19
CA PRO A 762 11.69 -4.13 33.14
C PRO A 762 12.16 -4.91 31.89
N SER A 763 11.20 -5.49 31.15
CA SER A 763 11.48 -6.31 29.96
C SER A 763 11.09 -5.61 28.66
N SER A 764 11.83 -5.83 27.58
CA SER A 764 11.44 -5.34 26.24
C SER A 764 10.23 -6.06 25.63
N ALA A 765 9.56 -6.96 26.35
CA ALA A 765 8.33 -7.61 25.88
C ALA A 765 7.04 -6.96 26.41
N TYR A 766 7.07 -6.42 27.63
CA TYR A 766 5.90 -5.83 28.31
C TYR A 766 6.21 -4.52 29.06
N GLY A 767 7.43 -4.02 28.90
CA GLY A 767 7.90 -2.84 29.59
C GLY A 767 7.98 -3.02 31.10
N TYR A 768 7.41 -2.05 31.82
CA TYR A 768 7.41 -2.02 33.28
C TYR A 768 6.34 -2.92 33.91
N GLY A 769 5.36 -3.41 33.13
CA GLY A 769 4.32 -4.31 33.63
C GLY A 769 2.98 -4.12 32.93
N ILE A 770 1.91 -4.47 33.61
CA ILE A 770 0.53 -4.29 33.17
C ILE A 770 -0.03 -2.99 33.76
N LEU A 771 -0.76 -2.22 32.95
CA LEU A 771 -1.41 -0.98 33.36
C LEU A 771 -2.34 -1.17 34.57
N ASP A 772 -2.16 -0.35 35.60
CA ASP A 772 -3.04 -0.25 36.78
C ASP A 772 -3.43 1.21 37.02
N VAL A 773 -4.63 1.57 36.54
CA VAL A 773 -5.14 2.94 36.60
C VAL A 773 -5.56 3.31 38.03
N TYR A 774 -6.11 2.35 38.78
CA TYR A 774 -6.52 2.60 40.16
C TYR A 774 -5.32 2.94 41.04
N ALA A 775 -4.23 2.17 40.94
CA ALA A 775 -3.01 2.43 41.68
C ALA A 775 -2.38 3.78 41.28
N ALA A 776 -2.36 4.11 39.97
CA ALA A 776 -1.86 5.39 39.47
C ALA A 776 -2.63 6.59 40.02
N VAL A 777 -3.97 6.58 39.92
CA VAL A 777 -4.83 7.66 40.42
C VAL A 777 -4.70 7.81 41.93
N LYS A 778 -4.68 6.69 42.66
CA LYS A 778 -4.47 6.71 44.10
C LYS A 778 -3.13 7.33 44.48
N ALA A 779 -2.04 6.93 43.82
CA ALA A 779 -0.71 7.46 44.07
C ALA A 779 -0.60 8.97 43.76
N ALA A 780 -1.33 9.47 42.77
CA ALA A 780 -1.38 10.90 42.46
C ALA A 780 -2.16 11.73 43.50
N LEU A 781 -3.21 11.15 44.09
CA LEU A 781 -4.03 11.81 45.11
C LEU A 781 -3.42 11.74 46.53
N ASP A 782 -2.68 10.68 46.85
CA ASP A 782 -2.07 10.42 48.17
C ASP A 782 -0.78 11.23 48.44
N LYS A 783 -0.61 12.42 47.81
CA LYS A 783 0.57 13.30 47.99
C LYS A 783 0.97 13.55 49.44
#